data_AF-A0A970KNI0-F1
#
_entry.id   AF-A0A970KNI0-F1
#
_cell.length_a   1.000
_cell.length_b   1.000
_cell.length_c   1.000
_cell.angle_alpha   90.00
_cell.angle_beta   90.00
_cell.angle_gamma   90.00
#
_symmetry.space_group_name_H-M   'P 1'
#
loop_
_entity.id
_entity.type
_entity.pdbx_description
1 polymer ?
#
loop_
_entity_poly.entity_id
_entity_poly.type
_entity_poly.pdbx_seq_one_letter_code
_entity_poly.pdbx_strand_id
1 'polypeptide(L)'
;MSEIKYEVYTFDEPNIPYIITINQLGENYDKRETFLSWHENLEIIHILSGTANVISDGESITSCTNETVIINTDTLHKIIAASNNLSYMSIVVENEFLSGIFHTDINSLWFNEHIPEEQLVSDIINRIINENKNKHLLYDSVIKSLIIELLVTLFRQHVTYRSVKESSNKMIRQKDTLINALIYIRENFTKDISIDELSSLSGLSRSYFCTSFKELTSMTAINYINTLRCKYAKSLLMTKKYTISEVSYMCGFNNISYFNKTFKKHYGITPSKLYESTDTTKNKYSFIKIENKFGQWPEKIDKPYYKSKVGTTFATWWTEPTSPTHEHWYAKNFNRLKPVEYDYYSCGDPEYLANVFERMKNIGIDFVLLDDNNPHWNDFGYIARNINICFETARSMKNNAPKLAILTGHPLIEGKMDVLQYSIDMYYYDYVSKFPETYYNWKDKPLLVLNVAREIDKIGSYYDDRFTIRYGTGLVRQQKFIKDLETEKQEFVMSILSQTGNWARVFDAPNPNPEIIGVNPGYSKVHSGIDGYYIPRENGKTYMNMWLEAIKSNREVILIGSYNIHPEETGWEAVKPIRKISTDNDDPYKDPFLYEKITEAYLALRYGFIEGFKYREESSTEVYLYCENKLVKHSSNDNDLVIVIPDGYFDWKSKH
;
A
#
# COMPACT_ATOMS: atom_id res chain seq x y z
N MET A 1 -5.41 -52.30 -2.96
CA MET A 1 -5.44 -51.34 -1.84
C MET A 1 -5.55 -49.96 -2.46
N SER A 2 -6.47 -49.11 -2.02
CA SER A 2 -6.52 -47.73 -2.47
C SER A 2 -5.18 -47.05 -2.13
N GLU A 3 -4.53 -46.47 -3.12
CA GLU A 3 -3.24 -45.78 -2.97
C GLU A 3 -3.43 -44.60 -2.00
N ILE A 4 -2.70 -44.61 -0.88
CA ILE A 4 -2.75 -43.54 0.13
C ILE A 4 -1.76 -42.47 -0.29
N LYS A 5 -2.21 -41.23 -0.38
CA LYS A 5 -1.43 -40.13 -0.91
C LYS A 5 -1.17 -39.07 0.15
N TYR A 6 0.10 -38.76 0.42
CA TYR A 6 0.41 -37.51 1.12
C TYR A 6 0.15 -36.32 0.20
N GLU A 7 -0.67 -35.36 0.64
CA GLU A 7 -0.95 -34.15 -0.12
C GLU A 7 -0.07 -33.00 0.34
N VAL A 8 0.77 -32.51 -0.59
CA VAL A 8 1.62 -31.34 -0.36
C VAL A 8 0.87 -30.10 -0.84
N TYR A 9 0.55 -29.21 0.09
CA TYR A 9 0.06 -27.88 -0.21
C TYR A 9 1.21 -26.88 -0.30
N THR A 10 1.20 -26.07 -1.36
CA THR A 10 2.14 -24.96 -1.54
C THR A 10 1.36 -23.66 -1.44
N PHE A 11 1.62 -22.89 -0.39
CA PHE A 11 1.06 -21.54 -0.21
C PHE A 11 2.04 -20.56 -0.91
N ASP A 12 1.80 -20.32 -2.21
CA ASP A 12 2.76 -19.63 -3.08
C ASP A 12 2.84 -18.10 -2.84
N GLU A 13 1.86 -17.51 -2.14
CA GLU A 13 1.81 -16.08 -1.84
C GLU A 13 2.04 -15.78 -0.34
N PRO A 14 3.01 -14.91 0.03
CA PRO A 14 3.34 -14.62 1.43
C PRO A 14 2.18 -14.07 2.29
N ASN A 15 1.08 -13.63 1.67
CA ASN A 15 -0.03 -12.96 2.34
C ASN A 15 -1.34 -13.77 2.35
N ILE A 16 -1.41 -14.90 1.66
CA ILE A 16 -2.60 -15.75 1.52
C ILE A 16 -2.34 -17.12 2.20
N PRO A 17 -2.58 -17.25 3.51
CA PRO A 17 -2.25 -18.44 4.29
C PRO A 17 -3.32 -19.54 4.21
N TYR A 18 -4.03 -19.61 3.09
CA TYR A 18 -5.11 -20.57 2.87
C TYR A 18 -5.29 -20.86 1.38
N ILE A 19 -5.85 -22.02 1.06
CA ILE A 19 -6.21 -22.42 -0.31
C ILE A 19 -7.70 -22.71 -0.32
N ILE A 20 -8.44 -22.09 -1.23
CA ILE A 20 -9.88 -22.31 -1.41
C ILE A 20 -10.11 -22.96 -2.76
N THR A 21 -10.79 -24.10 -2.76
CA THR A 21 -11.19 -24.81 -3.99
C THR A 21 -12.66 -25.17 -3.96
N ILE A 22 -13.33 -25.08 -5.11
CA ILE A 22 -14.69 -25.60 -5.29
C ILE A 22 -14.55 -26.87 -6.13
N ASN A 23 -15.03 -27.99 -5.60
CA ASN A 23 -14.88 -29.31 -6.17
C ASN A 23 -16.25 -29.91 -6.47
N GLN A 24 -16.28 -30.79 -7.48
CA GLN A 24 -17.49 -31.45 -7.95
C GLN A 24 -17.23 -32.96 -8.11
N LEU A 25 -18.10 -33.78 -7.56
CA LEU A 25 -18.04 -35.25 -7.60
C LEU A 25 -19.44 -35.84 -7.82
N GLY A 26 -19.51 -37.03 -8.42
CA GLY A 26 -20.79 -37.72 -8.63
C GLY A 26 -20.94 -38.28 -10.04
N GLU A 27 -22.07 -38.89 -10.35
CA GLU A 27 -22.32 -39.51 -11.66
C GLU A 27 -22.30 -38.50 -12.81
N ASN A 28 -22.60 -37.24 -12.51
CA ASN A 28 -22.59 -36.15 -13.49
C ASN A 28 -21.19 -35.58 -13.74
N TYR A 29 -20.14 -36.12 -13.10
CA TYR A 29 -18.76 -35.62 -13.16
C TYR A 29 -17.75 -36.77 -13.36
N ASP A 30 -16.50 -36.44 -13.72
CA ASP A 30 -15.46 -37.42 -14.08
C ASP A 30 -15.01 -38.34 -12.93
N LYS A 31 -15.33 -37.99 -11.67
CA LYS A 31 -14.91 -38.72 -10.48
C LYS A 31 -16.04 -38.82 -9.47
N ARG A 32 -16.17 -39.99 -8.84
CA ARG A 32 -17.11 -40.21 -7.72
C ARG A 32 -16.46 -40.06 -6.34
N GLU A 33 -15.13 -40.01 -6.28
CA GLU A 33 -14.38 -39.97 -5.04
C GLU A 33 -13.00 -39.33 -5.23
N THR A 34 -12.44 -38.80 -4.14
CA THR A 34 -11.04 -38.34 -4.08
C THR A 34 -10.09 -39.51 -3.83
N PHE A 35 -8.78 -39.26 -3.88
CA PHE A 35 -7.82 -40.23 -3.33
C PHE A 35 -7.94 -40.26 -1.81
N LEU A 36 -7.50 -41.37 -1.21
CA LEU A 36 -7.34 -41.44 0.23
C LEU A 36 -6.06 -40.67 0.57
N SER A 37 -6.20 -39.53 1.24
CA SER A 37 -5.13 -38.58 1.43
C SER A 37 -4.90 -38.23 2.90
N TRP A 38 -3.75 -37.66 3.22
CA TRP A 38 -3.50 -37.02 4.51
C TRP A 38 -2.56 -35.83 4.32
N HIS A 39 -2.66 -34.84 5.21
CA HIS A 39 -1.81 -33.67 5.22
C HIS A 39 -1.77 -33.03 6.62
N GLU A 40 -0.76 -32.19 6.84
CA GLU A 40 -0.54 -31.53 8.14
C GLU A 40 -1.49 -30.37 8.43
N ASN A 41 -2.08 -29.78 7.39
CA ASN A 41 -2.93 -28.59 7.52
C ASN A 41 -4.35 -28.93 8.00
N LEU A 42 -5.01 -27.98 8.65
CA LEU A 42 -6.45 -28.05 8.91
C LEU A 42 -7.22 -27.85 7.59
N GLU A 43 -8.20 -28.71 7.30
CA GLU A 43 -9.08 -28.54 6.13
C GLU A 43 -10.56 -28.45 6.56
N ILE A 44 -11.27 -27.51 5.95
CA ILE A 44 -12.70 -27.26 6.16
C ILE A 44 -13.43 -27.60 4.85
N ILE A 45 -14.32 -28.58 4.90
CA ILE A 45 -15.14 -29.02 3.77
C ILE A 45 -16.57 -28.55 4.01
N HIS A 46 -17.11 -27.71 3.14
CA HIS A 46 -18.50 -27.26 3.23
C HIS A 46 -19.31 -27.69 2.03
N ILE A 47 -20.46 -28.33 2.25
CA ILE A 47 -21.27 -28.90 1.17
C ILE A 47 -22.18 -27.82 0.57
N LEU A 48 -21.94 -27.47 -0.69
CA LEU A 48 -22.71 -26.46 -1.42
C LEU A 48 -23.97 -27.02 -2.06
N SER A 49 -23.93 -28.29 -2.49
CA SER A 49 -25.10 -29.03 -2.97
C SER A 49 -24.85 -30.53 -2.97
N GLY A 50 -25.90 -31.32 -2.77
CA GLY A 50 -25.82 -32.78 -2.74
C GLY A 50 -25.43 -33.34 -1.37
N THR A 51 -24.84 -34.54 -1.38
CA THR A 51 -24.47 -35.30 -0.18
C THR A 51 -23.10 -35.95 -0.36
N ALA A 52 -22.24 -35.79 0.64
CA ALA A 52 -20.92 -36.40 0.72
C ALA A 52 -20.87 -37.44 1.85
N ASN A 53 -20.15 -38.53 1.61
CA ASN A 53 -19.60 -39.38 2.66
C ASN A 53 -18.12 -39.07 2.78
N VAL A 54 -17.74 -38.37 3.85
CA VAL A 54 -16.36 -38.05 4.17
C VAL A 54 -15.84 -39.15 5.09
N ILE A 55 -14.90 -39.94 4.61
CA ILE A 55 -14.18 -40.90 5.43
C ILE A 55 -13.05 -40.14 6.12
N SER A 56 -12.98 -40.18 7.45
CA SER A 56 -11.96 -39.55 8.29
C SER A 56 -11.48 -40.57 9.33
N ASP A 57 -10.19 -40.94 9.31
CA ASP A 57 -9.57 -41.97 10.16
C ASP A 57 -10.34 -43.32 10.25
N GLY A 58 -11.07 -43.65 9.18
CA GLY A 58 -11.84 -44.89 9.05
C GLY A 58 -13.29 -44.80 9.52
N GLU A 59 -13.72 -43.66 10.08
CA GLU A 59 -15.12 -43.33 10.33
C GLU A 59 -15.72 -42.64 9.11
N SER A 60 -17.00 -42.89 8.83
CA SER A 60 -17.72 -42.29 7.71
C SER A 60 -18.70 -41.25 8.22
N ILE A 61 -18.48 -39.99 7.85
CA ILE A 61 -19.32 -38.85 8.17
C ILE A 61 -20.17 -38.54 6.94
N THR A 62 -21.48 -38.74 7.04
CA THR A 62 -22.42 -38.30 6.00
C THR A 62 -22.78 -36.84 6.25
N SER A 63 -22.54 -36.00 5.25
CA SER A 63 -22.80 -34.56 5.31
C SER A 63 -23.59 -34.09 4.10
N CYS A 64 -24.61 -33.28 4.34
CA CYS A 64 -25.53 -32.77 3.31
C CYS A 64 -25.39 -31.25 3.12
N THR A 65 -26.16 -30.69 2.20
CA THR A 65 -26.06 -29.27 1.82
C THR A 65 -26.13 -28.33 3.02
N ASN A 66 -25.27 -27.31 3.05
CA ASN A 66 -25.04 -26.34 4.14
C ASN A 66 -24.38 -26.89 5.41
N GLU A 67 -24.02 -28.16 5.46
CA GLU A 67 -23.24 -28.72 6.56
C GLU A 67 -21.74 -28.63 6.28
N THR A 68 -20.95 -28.69 7.35
CA THR A 68 -19.50 -28.58 7.30
C THR A 68 -18.84 -29.81 7.92
N VAL A 69 -17.78 -30.31 7.30
CA VAL A 69 -16.91 -31.34 7.84
C VAL A 69 -15.52 -30.76 8.03
N ILE A 70 -14.94 -30.97 9.21
CA ILE A 70 -13.58 -30.55 9.55
C ILE A 70 -12.67 -31.77 9.48
N ILE A 71 -11.61 -31.67 8.68
CA ILE A 71 -10.50 -32.62 8.68
C ILE A 71 -9.42 -32.06 9.60
N ASN A 72 -9.21 -32.73 10.72
CA ASN A 72 -8.18 -32.37 11.68
C ASN A 72 -6.76 -32.58 11.10
N THR A 73 -5.77 -31.92 11.68
CA THR A 73 -4.36 -32.03 11.25
C THR A 73 -3.88 -33.48 11.30
N ASP A 74 -3.06 -33.88 10.31
CA ASP A 74 -2.49 -35.23 10.18
C ASP A 74 -3.54 -36.38 10.12
N THR A 75 -4.79 -36.07 9.74
CA THR A 75 -5.88 -37.06 9.65
C THR A 75 -5.99 -37.66 8.24
N LEU A 76 -6.16 -38.98 8.15
CA LEU A 76 -6.37 -39.66 6.87
C LEU A 76 -7.82 -39.48 6.43
N HIS A 77 -8.05 -38.95 5.23
CA HIS A 77 -9.41 -38.67 4.78
C HIS A 77 -9.62 -38.90 3.29
N LYS A 78 -10.89 -39.12 2.91
CA LYS A 78 -11.34 -39.29 1.52
C LYS A 78 -12.79 -38.83 1.41
N ILE A 79 -13.14 -38.16 0.32
CA ILE A 79 -14.51 -37.70 0.07
C ILE A 79 -15.12 -38.57 -1.02
N ILE A 80 -16.32 -39.07 -0.77
CA ILE A 80 -17.08 -39.91 -1.70
C ILE A 80 -18.43 -39.24 -1.95
N ALA A 81 -18.81 -39.07 -3.21
CA ALA A 81 -20.14 -38.59 -3.56
C ALA A 81 -21.21 -39.63 -3.22
N ALA A 82 -22.12 -39.27 -2.31
CA ALA A 82 -23.31 -40.06 -2.00
C ALA A 82 -24.51 -39.69 -2.89
N SER A 83 -24.44 -38.53 -3.56
CA SER A 83 -25.42 -38.03 -4.53
C SER A 83 -24.81 -37.85 -5.93
N ASN A 84 -25.64 -37.75 -6.96
CA ASN A 84 -25.18 -37.64 -8.36
C ASN A 84 -24.50 -36.30 -8.72
N ASN A 85 -24.71 -35.26 -7.91
CA ASN A 85 -24.30 -33.88 -8.20
C ASN A 85 -23.61 -33.19 -7.01
N LEU A 86 -22.77 -33.90 -6.25
CA LEU A 86 -22.08 -33.31 -5.10
C LEU A 86 -21.18 -32.13 -5.54
N SER A 87 -21.37 -30.97 -4.91
CA SER A 87 -20.48 -29.82 -4.99
C SER A 87 -20.11 -29.38 -3.59
N TYR A 88 -18.82 -29.17 -3.33
CA TYR A 88 -18.33 -28.74 -2.03
C TYR A 88 -17.19 -27.73 -2.17
N MET A 89 -17.02 -26.88 -1.16
CA MET A 89 -15.87 -26.01 -1.01
C MET A 89 -14.89 -26.65 -0.03
N SER A 90 -13.62 -26.70 -0.39
CA SER A 90 -12.51 -27.07 0.50
C SER A 90 -11.68 -25.83 0.79
N ILE A 91 -11.44 -25.58 2.08
CA ILE A 91 -10.54 -24.53 2.58
C ILE A 91 -9.44 -25.21 3.38
N VAL A 92 -8.21 -25.15 2.87
CA VAL A 92 -7.02 -25.67 3.56
C VAL A 92 -6.24 -24.50 4.15
N VAL A 93 -6.01 -24.49 5.47
CA VAL A 93 -5.39 -23.37 6.18
C VAL A 93 -3.99 -23.74 6.66
N GLU A 94 -3.02 -22.85 6.43
CA GLU A 94 -1.62 -23.05 6.82
C GLU A 94 -1.44 -23.10 8.35
N ASN A 95 -0.73 -24.13 8.83
CA ASN A 95 -0.50 -24.34 10.26
C ASN A 95 0.27 -23.20 10.96
N GLU A 96 1.24 -22.57 10.29
CA GLU A 96 1.99 -21.45 10.87
C GLU A 96 1.08 -20.24 11.12
N PHE A 97 0.16 -19.96 10.20
CA PHE A 97 -0.84 -18.90 10.35
C PHE A 97 -1.82 -19.18 11.49
N LEU A 98 -2.33 -20.42 11.57
CA LEU A 98 -3.21 -20.85 12.66
C LEU A 98 -2.52 -20.71 14.03
N SER A 99 -1.29 -21.21 14.15
CA SER A 99 -0.48 -21.10 15.37
C SER A 99 -0.26 -19.64 15.77
N GLY A 100 -0.05 -18.75 14.79
CA GLY A 100 0.10 -17.31 15.00
C GLY A 100 -1.15 -16.62 15.55
N ILE A 101 -2.34 -17.02 15.08
CA ILE A 101 -3.63 -16.45 15.53
C ILE A 101 -3.99 -16.91 16.93
N PHE A 102 -3.88 -18.22 17.19
CA PHE A 102 -4.41 -18.81 18.42
C PHE A 102 -3.38 -18.86 19.57
N HIS A 103 -2.12 -18.52 19.30
CA HIS A 103 -1.03 -18.58 20.26
C HIS A 103 -0.92 -19.94 20.99
N THR A 104 -1.30 -21.02 20.29
CA THR A 104 -1.29 -22.40 20.79
C THR A 104 -0.76 -23.35 19.72
N ASP A 105 -0.31 -24.53 20.15
CA ASP A 105 0.06 -25.60 19.22
C ASP A 105 -1.20 -26.15 18.55
N ILE A 106 -1.31 -25.97 17.23
CA ILE A 106 -2.47 -26.44 16.45
C ILE A 106 -2.67 -27.96 16.58
N ASN A 107 -1.61 -28.74 16.78
CA ASN A 107 -1.69 -30.19 16.95
C ASN A 107 -2.35 -30.60 18.28
N SER A 108 -2.52 -29.66 19.22
CA SER A 108 -3.22 -29.89 20.49
C SER A 108 -4.73 -29.68 20.39
N LEU A 109 -5.21 -29.14 19.25
CA LEU A 109 -6.61 -28.82 19.01
C LEU A 109 -7.29 -29.96 18.26
N TRP A 110 -8.47 -30.35 18.71
CA TRP A 110 -9.29 -31.34 18.00
C TRP A 110 -10.70 -30.78 17.79
N PHE A 111 -11.03 -30.51 16.53
CA PHE A 111 -12.36 -30.03 16.17
C PHE A 111 -13.33 -31.21 16.06
N ASN A 112 -14.59 -30.96 16.44
CA ASN A 112 -15.69 -31.84 16.07
C ASN A 112 -15.74 -31.93 14.54
N GLU A 113 -15.61 -33.14 14.02
CA GLU A 113 -15.45 -33.34 12.57
C GLU A 113 -16.72 -33.07 11.78
N HIS A 114 -17.90 -33.23 12.38
CA HIS A 114 -19.17 -32.91 11.74
C HIS A 114 -19.84 -31.73 12.43
N ILE A 115 -20.14 -30.70 11.64
CA ILE A 115 -20.85 -29.51 12.07
C ILE A 115 -22.15 -29.46 11.26
N PRO A 116 -23.32 -29.62 11.91
CA PRO A 116 -24.60 -29.53 11.23
C PRO A 116 -24.83 -28.12 10.68
N GLU A 117 -25.93 -27.91 9.95
CA GLU A 117 -26.24 -26.60 9.39
C GLU A 117 -26.32 -25.54 10.50
N GLU A 118 -25.32 -24.66 10.51
CA GLU A 118 -25.23 -23.52 11.41
C GLU A 118 -25.26 -22.23 10.59
N GLN A 119 -26.24 -21.37 10.91
CA GLN A 119 -26.49 -20.14 10.15
C GLN A 119 -25.25 -19.26 10.04
N LEU A 120 -24.53 -19.04 11.15
CA LEU A 120 -23.36 -18.17 11.18
C LEU A 120 -22.21 -18.71 10.31
N VAL A 121 -21.94 -20.01 10.39
CA VAL A 121 -20.92 -20.68 9.57
C VAL A 121 -21.27 -20.56 8.09
N SER A 122 -22.53 -20.84 7.75
CA SER A 122 -23.05 -20.75 6.37
C SER A 122 -23.00 -19.32 5.82
N ASP A 123 -23.34 -18.32 6.64
CA ASP A 123 -23.30 -16.91 6.25
C ASP A 123 -21.87 -16.43 5.95
N ILE A 124 -20.90 -16.82 6.80
CA ILE A 124 -19.48 -16.49 6.57
C ILE A 124 -18.99 -17.16 5.29
N ILE A 125 -19.32 -18.43 5.07
CA ILE A 125 -18.94 -19.17 3.86
C ILE A 125 -19.55 -18.56 2.61
N ASN A 126 -20.83 -18.18 2.63
CA ASN A 126 -21.47 -17.53 1.50
C ASN A 126 -20.82 -16.17 1.17
N ARG A 127 -20.40 -15.42 2.20
CA ARG A 127 -19.62 -14.19 2.01
C ARG A 127 -18.27 -14.47 1.37
N ILE A 128 -17.56 -15.53 1.81
CA ILE A 128 -16.29 -15.96 1.19
C ILE A 128 -16.50 -16.29 -0.29
N ILE A 129 -17.54 -17.06 -0.61
CA ILE A 129 -17.86 -17.47 -1.99
C ILE A 129 -18.16 -16.24 -2.86
N ASN A 130 -19.01 -15.32 -2.37
CA ASN A 130 -19.38 -14.12 -3.11
C ASN A 130 -18.16 -13.22 -3.36
N GLU A 131 -17.32 -13.03 -2.33
CA GLU A 131 -16.12 -12.20 -2.44
C GLU A 131 -15.09 -12.80 -3.40
N ASN A 132 -14.87 -14.12 -3.32
CA ASN A 132 -13.97 -14.84 -4.21
C ASN A 132 -14.47 -14.87 -5.68
N LYS A 133 -15.79 -14.85 -5.88
CA LYS A 133 -16.42 -14.80 -7.21
C LYS A 133 -16.31 -13.42 -7.85
N ASN A 134 -16.66 -12.37 -7.11
CA ASN A 134 -16.72 -11.01 -7.67
C ASN A 134 -15.37 -10.32 -7.72
N LYS A 135 -14.41 -10.74 -6.87
CA LYS A 135 -13.05 -10.22 -6.79
C LYS A 135 -13.01 -8.70 -6.76
N HIS A 136 -13.81 -8.11 -5.88
CA HIS A 136 -13.80 -6.67 -5.66
C HIS A 136 -12.42 -6.21 -5.14
N LEU A 137 -12.18 -4.89 -5.15
CA LEU A 137 -10.94 -4.34 -4.61
C LEU A 137 -10.74 -4.83 -3.16
N LEU A 138 -9.55 -5.35 -2.84
CA LEU A 138 -9.18 -5.95 -1.54
C LEU A 138 -9.92 -7.26 -1.17
N TYR A 139 -10.47 -7.98 -2.14
CA TYR A 139 -11.17 -9.25 -1.91
C TYR A 139 -10.34 -10.26 -1.09
N ASP A 140 -9.02 -10.30 -1.30
CA ASP A 140 -8.08 -11.17 -0.58
C ASP A 140 -8.00 -10.85 0.92
N SER A 141 -8.00 -9.56 1.27
CA SER A 141 -8.00 -9.07 2.65
C SER A 141 -9.35 -9.31 3.33
N VAL A 142 -10.45 -9.18 2.58
CA VAL A 142 -11.81 -9.50 3.06
C VAL A 142 -11.96 -11.01 3.27
N ILE A 143 -11.53 -11.85 2.33
CA ILE A 143 -11.54 -13.31 2.52
C ILE A 143 -10.67 -13.68 3.71
N LYS A 144 -9.49 -13.05 3.88
CA LYS A 144 -8.63 -13.31 5.04
C LYS A 144 -9.32 -12.98 6.36
N SER A 145 -10.03 -11.86 6.46
CA SER A 145 -10.78 -11.52 7.67
C SER A 145 -11.96 -12.47 7.91
N LEU A 146 -12.66 -12.89 6.85
CA LEU A 146 -13.73 -13.88 6.92
C LEU A 146 -13.23 -15.26 7.35
N ILE A 147 -12.05 -15.69 6.87
CA ILE A 147 -11.41 -16.94 7.30
C ILE A 147 -11.04 -16.87 8.78
N ILE A 148 -10.51 -15.73 9.25
CA ILE A 148 -10.26 -15.52 10.68
C ILE A 148 -11.57 -15.58 11.48
N GLU A 149 -12.63 -14.93 11.00
CA GLU A 149 -13.96 -14.95 11.63
C GLU A 149 -14.52 -16.38 11.71
N LEU A 150 -14.40 -17.15 10.62
CA LEU A 150 -14.80 -18.55 10.54
C LEU A 150 -14.01 -19.39 11.56
N LEU A 151 -12.68 -19.29 11.55
CA LEU A 151 -11.82 -20.05 12.44
C LEU A 151 -12.07 -19.74 13.91
N VAL A 152 -12.29 -18.46 14.26
CA VAL A 152 -12.64 -18.07 15.64
C VAL A 152 -14.01 -18.62 16.04
N THR A 153 -14.97 -18.63 15.11
CA THR A 153 -16.31 -19.20 15.34
C THR A 153 -16.22 -20.70 15.61
N LEU A 154 -15.54 -21.44 14.72
CA LEU A 154 -15.30 -22.89 14.88
C LEU A 154 -14.53 -23.19 16.17
N PHE A 155 -13.50 -22.41 16.48
CA PHE A 155 -12.69 -22.60 17.68
C PHE A 155 -13.52 -22.46 18.96
N ARG A 156 -14.40 -21.46 19.02
CA ARG A 156 -15.23 -21.19 20.21
C ARG A 156 -16.30 -22.24 20.46
N GLN A 157 -16.82 -22.84 19.39
CA GLN A 157 -18.03 -23.66 19.45
C GLN A 157 -17.75 -25.16 19.29
N HIS A 158 -16.66 -25.52 18.60
CA HIS A 158 -16.46 -26.88 18.08
C HIS A 158 -15.10 -27.48 18.41
N VAL A 159 -14.26 -26.84 19.23
CA VAL A 159 -12.99 -27.42 19.68
C VAL A 159 -13.15 -28.19 20.98
N THR A 160 -12.59 -29.39 20.99
CA THR A 160 -12.31 -30.17 22.19
C THR A 160 -10.80 -30.20 22.43
N TYR A 161 -10.38 -30.01 23.67
CA TYR A 161 -8.97 -30.11 24.03
C TYR A 161 -8.61 -31.57 24.26
N ARG A 162 -7.74 -32.15 23.44
CA ARG A 162 -7.30 -33.53 23.63
C ARG A 162 -6.40 -33.60 24.86
N SER A 163 -6.75 -34.47 25.83
CA SER A 163 -5.73 -35.00 26.74
C SER A 163 -4.92 -36.05 25.97
N VAL A 164 -3.60 -36.09 26.14
CA VAL A 164 -2.61 -36.86 25.36
C VAL A 164 -2.74 -38.40 25.52
N LYS A 165 -3.91 -38.94 25.84
CA LYS A 165 -4.15 -40.37 25.96
C LYS A 165 -5.52 -40.71 25.40
N GLU A 166 -5.56 -41.17 24.15
CA GLU A 166 -6.38 -42.29 23.67
C GLU A 166 -6.53 -42.21 22.14
N SER A 167 -5.78 -43.05 21.45
CA SER A 167 -6.21 -43.57 20.14
C SER A 167 -5.66 -44.99 20.01
N SER A 168 -6.59 -45.94 19.87
CA SER A 168 -6.31 -47.35 19.72
C SER A 168 -7.01 -47.84 18.45
N ASN A 169 -6.24 -48.36 17.48
CA ASN A 169 -6.75 -49.39 16.58
C ASN A 169 -5.63 -50.19 15.91
N LYS A 170 -5.79 -51.51 15.94
CA LYS A 170 -4.73 -52.52 15.76
C LYS A 170 -4.32 -52.76 14.29
N MET A 171 -5.04 -52.18 13.33
CA MET A 171 -4.73 -52.21 11.89
C MET A 171 -3.73 -51.11 11.50
N ILE A 172 -3.50 -50.14 12.40
CA ILE A 172 -2.58 -49.00 12.28
C ILE A 172 -1.11 -49.44 12.50
N ARG A 173 -0.86 -50.60 13.14
CA ARG A 173 0.50 -51.03 13.58
C ARG A 173 1.57 -51.28 12.49
N GLN A 174 1.21 -51.40 11.22
CA GLN A 174 2.20 -51.42 10.11
C GLN A 174 2.39 -50.05 9.45
N LYS A 175 1.47 -49.11 9.66
CA LYS A 175 1.53 -47.71 9.19
C LYS A 175 2.09 -46.76 10.25
N ASP A 176 1.90 -47.09 11.54
CA ASP A 176 2.54 -46.43 12.70
C ASP A 176 4.05 -46.36 12.52
N THR A 177 4.67 -47.35 11.89
CA THR A 177 6.14 -47.39 11.76
C THR A 177 6.69 -46.43 10.70
N LEU A 178 5.98 -46.26 9.58
CA LEU A 178 6.33 -45.23 8.57
C LEU A 178 5.92 -43.83 9.04
N ILE A 179 4.83 -43.71 9.79
CA ILE A 179 4.42 -42.45 10.45
C ILE A 179 5.47 -42.04 11.49
N ASN A 180 5.99 -42.98 12.29
CA ASN A 180 7.09 -42.71 13.21
C ASN A 180 8.34 -42.23 12.47
N ALA A 181 8.64 -42.78 11.29
CA ALA A 181 9.73 -42.27 10.46
C ALA A 181 9.46 -40.84 9.94
N LEU A 182 8.22 -40.51 9.58
CA LEU A 182 7.82 -39.16 9.17
C LEU A 182 7.92 -38.15 10.32
N ILE A 183 7.43 -38.51 11.51
CA ILE A 183 7.55 -37.71 12.75
C ILE A 183 9.02 -37.52 13.10
N TYR A 184 9.80 -38.60 13.11
CA TYR A 184 11.23 -38.55 13.40
C TYR A 184 11.97 -37.62 12.42
N ILE A 185 11.65 -37.71 11.12
CA ILE A 185 12.18 -36.79 10.12
C ILE A 185 11.78 -35.34 10.44
N ARG A 186 10.52 -35.05 10.75
CA ARG A 186 10.05 -33.69 11.09
C ARG A 186 10.76 -33.11 12.32
N GLU A 187 11.05 -33.93 13.32
CA GLU A 187 11.74 -33.48 14.54
C GLU A 187 13.25 -33.35 14.37
N ASN A 188 13.84 -34.06 13.41
CA ASN A 188 15.29 -34.21 13.29
C ASN A 188 15.85 -33.84 11.90
N PHE A 189 15.08 -33.26 10.99
CA PHE A 189 15.51 -33.01 9.60
C PHE A 189 16.78 -32.15 9.50
N THR A 190 17.10 -31.34 10.50
CA THR A 190 18.34 -30.54 10.56
C THR A 190 19.59 -31.35 10.92
N LYS A 191 19.43 -32.62 11.34
CA LYS A 191 20.51 -33.56 11.65
C LYS A 191 20.74 -34.52 10.47
N ASP A 192 21.86 -35.25 10.52
CA ASP A 192 22.12 -36.33 9.57
C ASP A 192 21.21 -37.53 9.86
N ILE A 193 20.26 -37.78 8.95
CA ILE A 193 19.33 -38.91 9.00
C ILE A 193 19.70 -39.89 7.90
N SER A 194 19.94 -41.15 8.27
CA SER A 194 20.23 -42.21 7.31
C SER A 194 18.99 -43.04 6.96
N ILE A 195 18.97 -43.65 5.77
CA ILE A 195 17.90 -44.59 5.40
C ILE A 195 17.94 -45.84 6.29
N ASP A 196 19.12 -46.27 6.74
CA ASP A 196 19.26 -47.44 7.60
C ASP A 196 18.61 -47.17 8.97
N GLU A 197 18.80 -45.97 9.52
CA GLU A 197 18.14 -45.48 10.73
C GLU A 197 16.62 -45.43 10.57
N LEU A 198 16.11 -44.81 9.50
CA LEU A 198 14.67 -44.74 9.26
C LEU A 198 14.03 -46.11 9.03
N SER A 199 14.72 -47.01 8.33
CA SER A 199 14.25 -48.38 8.12
C SER A 199 14.24 -49.18 9.42
N SER A 200 15.25 -48.99 10.28
CA SER A 200 15.33 -49.62 11.60
C SER A 200 14.25 -49.09 12.54
N LEU A 201 14.03 -47.77 12.56
CA LEU A 201 12.96 -47.12 13.32
C LEU A 201 11.57 -47.57 12.85
N SER A 202 11.46 -47.91 11.57
CA SER A 202 10.23 -48.46 10.99
C SER A 202 10.09 -49.98 11.17
N GLY A 203 11.11 -50.68 11.67
CA GLY A 203 11.15 -52.15 11.71
C GLY A 203 11.09 -52.82 10.33
N LEU A 204 11.47 -52.10 9.26
CA LEU A 204 11.42 -52.55 7.87
C LEU A 204 12.83 -52.77 7.32
N SER A 205 12.97 -53.69 6.37
CA SER A 205 14.21 -53.77 5.58
C SER A 205 14.38 -52.51 4.73
N ARG A 206 15.62 -52.12 4.44
CA ARG A 206 15.95 -50.92 3.66
C ARG A 206 15.17 -50.80 2.36
N SER A 207 15.09 -51.89 1.59
CA SER A 207 14.40 -51.92 0.30
C SER A 207 12.89 -51.76 0.45
N TYR A 208 12.31 -52.41 1.47
CA TYR A 208 10.88 -52.33 1.74
C TYR A 208 10.48 -50.97 2.29
N PHE A 209 11.30 -50.36 3.15
CA PHE A 209 11.12 -48.98 3.62
C PHE A 209 11.10 -47.99 2.45
N CYS A 210 12.11 -48.01 1.58
CA CYS A 210 12.18 -47.06 0.46
C CYS A 210 10.98 -47.16 -0.48
N THR A 211 10.52 -48.39 -0.76
CA THR A 211 9.36 -48.63 -1.62
C THR A 211 8.08 -48.14 -0.94
N SER A 212 7.84 -48.57 0.30
CA SER A 212 6.63 -48.21 1.07
C SER A 212 6.57 -46.72 1.40
N PHE A 213 7.70 -46.08 1.71
CA PHE A 213 7.76 -44.63 1.97
C PHE A 213 7.44 -43.84 0.70
N LYS A 214 7.94 -44.28 -0.47
CA LYS A 214 7.66 -43.63 -1.74
C LYS A 214 6.21 -43.83 -2.19
N GLU A 215 5.63 -44.99 -1.96
CA GLU A 215 4.21 -45.24 -2.18
C GLU A 215 3.35 -44.33 -1.29
N LEU A 216 3.70 -44.22 0.01
CA LEU A 216 2.96 -43.40 0.97
C LEU A 216 3.05 -41.89 0.70
N THR A 217 4.25 -41.39 0.38
CA THR A 217 4.52 -39.94 0.30
C THR A 217 4.61 -39.42 -1.13
N SER A 218 4.51 -40.30 -2.13
CA SER A 218 4.88 -40.02 -3.53
C SER A 218 6.33 -39.53 -3.73
N MET A 219 7.17 -39.57 -2.68
CA MET A 219 8.52 -39.02 -2.65
C MET A 219 9.49 -40.02 -2.03
N THR A 220 10.76 -39.99 -2.43
CA THR A 220 11.77 -40.73 -1.66
C THR A 220 12.00 -40.04 -0.31
N ALA A 221 12.35 -40.80 0.73
CA ALA A 221 12.67 -40.24 2.05
C ALA A 221 13.72 -39.12 1.99
N ILE A 222 14.73 -39.26 1.12
CA ILE A 222 15.74 -38.22 0.89
C ILE A 222 15.12 -36.94 0.30
N ASN A 223 14.23 -37.07 -0.70
CA ASN A 223 13.56 -35.90 -1.28
C ASN A 223 12.60 -35.23 -0.29
N TYR A 224 11.96 -36.03 0.57
CA TYR A 224 11.09 -35.54 1.63
C TYR A 224 11.87 -34.75 2.69
N ILE A 225 12.98 -35.31 3.21
CA ILE A 225 13.91 -34.61 4.11
C ILE A 225 14.38 -33.30 3.46
N ASN A 226 14.89 -33.36 2.23
CA ASN A 226 15.36 -32.19 1.51
C ASN A 226 14.28 -31.11 1.33
N THR A 227 13.02 -31.51 1.18
CA THR A 227 11.89 -30.58 1.06
C THR A 227 11.70 -29.80 2.37
N LEU A 228 11.69 -30.49 3.51
CA LEU A 228 11.61 -29.85 4.83
C LEU A 228 12.82 -28.93 5.08
N ARG A 229 14.03 -29.40 4.75
CA ARG A 229 15.24 -28.58 4.85
C ARG A 229 15.18 -27.34 3.97
N CYS A 230 14.66 -27.44 2.75
CA CYS A 230 14.47 -26.29 1.86
C CYS A 230 13.40 -25.32 2.38
N LYS A 231 12.29 -25.81 2.95
CA LYS A 231 11.28 -24.97 3.61
C LYS A 231 11.87 -24.17 4.77
N TYR A 232 12.62 -24.84 5.64
CA TYR A 232 13.30 -24.18 6.76
C TYR A 232 14.41 -23.24 6.29
N ALA A 233 15.14 -23.59 5.22
CA ALA A 233 16.12 -22.70 4.61
C ALA A 233 15.46 -21.43 4.06
N LYS A 234 14.28 -21.54 3.44
CA LYS A 234 13.50 -20.38 2.99
C LYS A 234 13.21 -19.46 4.17
N SER A 235 12.66 -19.98 5.28
CA SER A 235 12.34 -19.12 6.44
C SER A 235 13.57 -18.44 7.03
N LEU A 236 14.71 -19.14 7.19
CA LEU A 236 15.95 -18.56 7.68
C LEU A 236 16.55 -17.52 6.70
N LEU A 237 16.53 -17.77 5.39
CA LEU A 237 17.01 -16.82 4.37
C LEU A 237 16.18 -15.53 4.38
N MET A 238 14.87 -15.63 4.66
CA MET A 238 13.99 -14.46 4.79
C MET A 238 14.33 -13.60 6.02
N THR A 239 14.96 -14.15 7.07
CA THR A 239 15.31 -13.39 8.28
C THR A 239 16.51 -12.46 8.14
N LYS A 240 17.36 -12.66 7.12
CA LYS A 240 18.62 -11.90 6.90
C LYS A 240 19.67 -11.96 8.02
N LYS A 241 19.49 -12.80 9.02
CA LYS A 241 20.42 -12.92 10.15
C LYS A 241 21.64 -13.78 9.85
N TYR A 242 21.58 -14.58 8.79
CA TYR A 242 22.56 -15.62 8.47
C TYR A 242 22.93 -15.54 6.99
N THR A 243 24.18 -15.88 6.67
CA THR A 243 24.66 -16.07 5.30
C THR A 243 24.04 -17.32 4.68
N ILE A 244 24.00 -17.39 3.34
CA ILE A 244 23.48 -18.57 2.63
C ILE A 244 24.22 -19.86 3.04
N SER A 245 25.53 -19.75 3.31
CA SER A 245 26.34 -20.85 3.79
C SER A 245 25.89 -21.31 5.19
N GLU A 246 25.73 -20.39 6.14
CA GLU A 246 25.25 -20.72 7.49
C GLU A 246 23.85 -21.32 7.46
N VAL A 247 22.93 -20.75 6.67
CA VAL A 247 21.58 -21.32 6.52
C VAL A 247 21.64 -22.74 5.98
N SER A 248 22.51 -23.02 5.01
CA SER A 248 22.65 -24.38 4.46
C SER A 248 23.03 -25.40 5.54
N TYR A 249 23.97 -25.04 6.43
CA TYR A 249 24.39 -25.90 7.55
C TYR A 249 23.32 -26.01 8.64
N MET A 250 22.66 -24.90 9.01
CA MET A 250 21.57 -24.90 10.00
C MET A 250 20.38 -25.77 9.57
N CYS A 251 20.17 -25.89 8.26
CA CYS A 251 19.13 -26.74 7.70
C CYS A 251 19.58 -28.20 7.52
N GLY A 252 20.78 -28.59 7.96
CA GLY A 252 21.27 -29.97 7.86
C GLY A 252 21.85 -30.36 6.50
N PHE A 253 22.18 -29.40 5.63
CA PHE A 253 22.96 -29.71 4.43
C PHE A 253 24.46 -29.67 4.74
N ASN A 254 25.17 -30.74 4.37
CA ASN A 254 26.63 -30.83 4.55
C ASN A 254 27.42 -30.33 3.32
N ASN A 255 26.72 -29.86 2.28
CA ASN A 255 27.32 -29.41 1.04
C ASN A 255 26.49 -28.28 0.40
N ILE A 256 27.09 -27.10 0.30
CA ILE A 256 26.42 -25.89 -0.22
C ILE A 256 26.02 -26.01 -1.71
N SER A 257 26.81 -26.70 -2.54
CA SER A 257 26.51 -26.92 -3.95
C SER A 257 25.29 -27.84 -4.11
N TYR A 258 25.19 -28.87 -3.26
CA TYR A 258 24.02 -29.74 -3.22
C TYR A 258 22.78 -29.02 -2.72
N PHE A 259 22.91 -28.19 -1.67
CA PHE A 259 21.86 -27.31 -1.18
C PHE A 259 21.34 -26.40 -2.30
N ASN A 260 22.22 -25.65 -2.98
CA ASN A 260 21.85 -24.73 -4.05
C ASN A 260 21.08 -25.42 -5.18
N LYS A 261 21.54 -26.60 -5.62
CA LYS A 261 20.86 -27.38 -6.66
C LYS A 261 19.50 -27.89 -6.21
N THR A 262 19.41 -28.36 -4.97
CA THR A 262 18.17 -28.92 -4.39
C THR A 262 17.14 -27.82 -4.15
N PHE A 263 17.55 -26.69 -3.58
CA PHE A 263 16.71 -25.52 -3.36
C PHE A 263 16.19 -24.94 -4.67
N LYS A 264 17.05 -24.80 -5.70
CA LYS A 264 16.62 -24.37 -7.03
C LYS A 264 15.65 -25.36 -7.69
N LYS A 265 15.88 -26.66 -7.53
CA LYS A 265 14.96 -27.68 -8.02
C LYS A 265 13.60 -27.59 -7.33
N HIS A 266 13.57 -27.25 -6.04
CA HIS A 266 12.35 -27.17 -5.24
C HIS A 266 11.55 -25.88 -5.50
N TYR A 267 12.21 -24.72 -5.52
CA TYR A 267 11.55 -23.41 -5.62
C TYR A 267 11.67 -22.72 -7.00
N GLY A 268 12.35 -23.34 -7.96
CA GLY A 268 12.61 -22.73 -9.29
C GLY A 268 13.67 -21.61 -9.29
N ILE A 269 14.06 -21.09 -8.13
CA ILE A 269 15.06 -20.03 -7.95
C ILE A 269 16.20 -20.46 -7.01
N THR A 270 17.39 -19.90 -7.18
CA THR A 270 18.54 -20.23 -6.30
C THR A 270 18.37 -19.59 -4.91
N PRO A 271 19.00 -20.13 -3.86
CA PRO A 271 19.10 -19.47 -2.56
C PRO A 271 19.65 -18.05 -2.66
N SER A 272 20.68 -17.85 -3.50
CA SER A 272 21.23 -16.51 -3.79
C SER A 272 20.18 -15.59 -4.37
N LYS A 273 19.40 -16.05 -5.35
CA LYS A 273 18.34 -15.23 -5.96
C LYS A 273 17.20 -14.95 -4.99
N LEU A 274 16.86 -15.86 -4.08
CA LEU A 274 15.88 -15.60 -3.01
C LEU A 274 16.43 -14.62 -1.96
N TYR A 275 17.70 -14.78 -1.60
CA TYR A 275 18.43 -13.86 -0.72
C TYR A 275 18.59 -12.48 -1.40
N GLU A 276 18.73 -12.42 -2.73
CA GLU A 276 18.75 -11.18 -3.50
C GLU A 276 17.34 -10.62 -3.76
N SER A 277 16.29 -11.45 -3.83
CA SER A 277 14.91 -10.98 -4.01
C SER A 277 14.28 -10.47 -2.71
N THR A 278 14.88 -10.81 -1.57
CA THR A 278 14.64 -10.23 -0.25
C THR A 278 15.66 -9.15 0.09
N ASP A 279 16.59 -8.89 -0.84
CA ASP A 279 17.34 -7.64 -0.89
C ASP A 279 16.32 -6.56 -1.28
N THR A 280 16.28 -5.50 -0.48
CA THR A 280 15.41 -4.33 -0.59
C THR A 280 15.77 -3.46 -1.81
N THR A 281 16.04 -4.08 -2.96
CA THR A 281 16.34 -3.42 -4.24
C THR A 281 15.25 -3.64 -5.28
N LYS A 282 14.14 -4.31 -4.90
CA LYS A 282 12.86 -4.18 -5.59
C LYS A 282 11.87 -3.49 -4.69
N ASN A 283 11.64 -2.21 -5.02
CA ASN A 283 10.60 -1.30 -4.57
C ASN A 283 9.73 -1.92 -3.45
N LYS A 284 10.07 -1.66 -2.18
CA LYS A 284 9.31 -2.00 -0.97
C LYS A 284 7.85 -1.55 -1.09
N TYR A 285 7.59 -0.55 -1.91
CA TYR A 285 6.26 0.00 -2.21
C TYR A 285 5.68 -0.53 -3.53
N SER A 286 6.24 -1.58 -4.12
CA SER A 286 5.76 -2.18 -5.38
C SER A 286 4.31 -2.69 -5.31
N PHE A 287 3.78 -2.91 -4.11
CA PHE A 287 2.36 -3.21 -3.90
C PHE A 287 1.45 -1.99 -4.04
N ILE A 288 2.00 -0.77 -3.98
CA ILE A 288 1.29 0.50 -4.16
C ILE A 288 1.16 0.72 -5.65
N LYS A 289 0.14 0.10 -6.24
CA LYS A 289 -0.15 0.32 -7.65
C LYS A 289 -0.66 1.76 -7.84
N ILE A 290 0.02 2.51 -8.70
CA ILE A 290 -0.48 3.77 -9.25
C ILE A 290 -1.48 3.42 -10.35
N GLU A 291 -2.64 2.87 -9.96
CA GLU A 291 -3.73 2.65 -10.90
C GLU A 291 -4.38 4.00 -11.21
N ASN A 292 -4.64 4.26 -12.50
CA ASN A 292 -5.56 5.31 -12.91
C ASN A 292 -6.96 4.97 -12.37
N LYS A 293 -7.34 5.58 -11.24
CA LYS A 293 -8.58 5.27 -10.51
C LYS A 293 -9.85 5.83 -11.18
N PHE A 294 -9.73 6.46 -12.35
CA PHE A 294 -10.83 7.13 -13.06
C PHE A 294 -11.37 6.41 -14.31
N GLY A 295 -10.96 5.15 -14.55
CA GLY A 295 -11.24 4.47 -15.83
C GLY A 295 -10.29 4.97 -16.91
N GLN A 296 -10.05 4.17 -17.97
CA GLN A 296 -9.06 4.49 -19.00
C GLN A 296 -9.15 5.97 -19.41
N TRP A 297 -8.05 6.69 -19.16
CA TRP A 297 -7.84 8.01 -19.75
C TRP A 297 -8.14 7.89 -21.25
N PRO A 298 -8.65 8.93 -21.93
CA PRO A 298 -8.40 9.00 -23.37
C PRO A 298 -6.88 8.81 -23.53
N GLU A 299 -6.47 7.80 -24.29
CA GLU A 299 -5.06 7.59 -24.62
C GLU A 299 -4.49 8.97 -24.93
N LYS A 300 -3.48 9.40 -24.16
CA LYS A 300 -2.86 10.71 -24.37
C LYS A 300 -2.10 10.59 -25.68
N ILE A 301 -2.79 10.82 -26.79
CA ILE A 301 -2.27 10.72 -28.17
C ILE A 301 -1.05 11.64 -28.25
N ASP A 302 0.16 11.06 -28.24
CA ASP A 302 1.46 11.53 -28.73
C ASP A 302 1.73 13.05 -28.79
N LYS A 303 1.16 13.84 -27.87
CA LYS A 303 1.42 15.27 -27.74
C LYS A 303 2.12 15.53 -26.43
N PRO A 304 3.25 16.27 -26.45
CA PRO A 304 4.03 16.56 -25.25
C PRO A 304 3.12 17.22 -24.22
N TYR A 305 3.06 16.57 -23.07
CA TYR A 305 2.44 17.02 -21.83
C TYR A 305 2.42 18.55 -21.74
N TYR A 306 1.23 19.14 -21.74
CA TYR A 306 1.03 20.56 -21.42
C TYR A 306 1.73 20.80 -20.08
N LYS A 307 2.70 21.72 -20.03
CA LYS A 307 3.26 22.21 -18.76
C LYS A 307 2.10 22.82 -17.98
N SER A 308 1.59 22.10 -16.99
CA SER A 308 0.45 22.52 -16.19
C SER A 308 0.73 23.84 -15.45
N LYS A 309 2.01 24.14 -15.22
CA LYS A 309 2.45 25.21 -14.33
C LYS A 309 1.76 25.10 -12.97
N VAL A 310 1.48 23.87 -12.54
CA VAL A 310 1.00 23.56 -11.18
C VAL A 310 2.15 22.96 -10.39
N GLY A 311 2.44 23.59 -9.26
CA GLY A 311 3.43 23.09 -8.33
C GLY A 311 2.82 22.70 -7.00
N THR A 312 3.59 21.98 -6.20
CA THR A 312 3.30 21.75 -4.77
C THR A 312 4.57 21.92 -3.95
N THR A 313 4.44 22.37 -2.71
CA THR A 313 5.56 22.25 -1.76
C THR A 313 5.64 20.82 -1.22
N PHE A 314 6.83 20.42 -0.80
CA PHE A 314 7.13 19.09 -0.28
C PHE A 314 8.17 19.20 0.82
N ALA A 315 7.83 18.69 2.00
CA ALA A 315 8.70 18.74 3.16
C ALA A 315 9.69 17.56 3.14
N THR A 316 10.98 17.87 3.27
CA THR A 316 12.06 16.88 3.17
C THR A 316 12.61 16.40 4.52
N TRP A 317 12.00 16.83 5.63
CA TRP A 317 12.45 16.53 7.00
C TRP A 317 11.90 15.23 7.60
N TRP A 318 11.05 14.48 6.89
CA TRP A 318 10.61 13.16 7.36
C TRP A 318 11.75 12.15 7.25
N THR A 319 12.08 11.45 8.34
CA THR A 319 13.24 10.55 8.42
C THR A 319 12.88 9.16 8.90
N GLU A 320 13.80 8.22 8.71
CA GLU A 320 13.70 6.80 9.09
C GLU A 320 13.66 6.59 10.61
N PRO A 321 13.08 5.49 11.13
CA PRO A 321 12.93 5.23 12.56
C PRO A 321 14.19 5.33 13.43
N THR A 322 15.35 5.09 12.84
CA THR A 322 16.65 5.17 13.51
C THR A 322 17.22 6.58 13.61
N SER A 323 16.63 7.55 12.90
CA SER A 323 17.09 8.94 12.90
C SER A 323 16.58 9.68 14.15
N PRO A 324 17.41 10.53 14.80
CA PRO A 324 16.97 11.37 15.91
C PRO A 324 15.75 12.24 15.58
N THR A 325 15.62 12.68 14.33
CA THR A 325 14.52 13.53 13.87
C THR A 325 13.24 12.75 13.54
N HIS A 326 13.25 11.42 13.66
CA HIS A 326 12.05 10.59 13.46
C HIS A 326 10.94 10.93 14.44
N GLU A 327 11.29 11.57 15.58
CA GLU A 327 10.35 12.13 16.52
C GLU A 327 9.36 13.12 15.88
N HIS A 328 9.64 13.72 14.72
CA HIS A 328 8.66 14.54 13.99
C HIS A 328 7.35 13.78 13.69
N TRP A 329 7.40 12.45 13.52
CA TRP A 329 6.20 11.62 13.36
C TRP A 329 5.39 11.49 14.65
N TYR A 330 6.07 11.52 15.81
CA TYR A 330 5.50 11.20 17.13
C TYR A 330 5.49 12.37 18.11
N ALA A 331 5.93 13.56 17.70
CA ALA A 331 5.99 14.75 18.53
C ALA A 331 4.62 14.94 19.19
N LYS A 332 4.63 15.00 20.52
CA LYS A 332 3.43 14.80 21.34
C LYS A 332 2.35 15.83 20.94
N ASN A 333 1.26 15.35 20.33
CA ASN A 333 0.12 16.11 19.80
C ASN A 333 0.30 16.81 18.43
N PHE A 334 1.37 16.53 17.67
CA PHE A 334 1.62 17.13 16.34
C PHE A 334 0.74 16.58 15.22
N ASN A 335 0.73 15.27 15.04
CA ASN A 335 0.02 14.64 13.93
C ASN A 335 -1.35 14.13 14.37
N ARG A 336 -2.40 14.59 13.69
CA ARG A 336 -3.76 14.03 13.77
C ARG A 336 -4.08 13.12 12.57
N LEU A 337 -3.24 13.20 11.55
CA LEU A 337 -3.31 12.49 10.28
C LEU A 337 -2.07 11.60 10.13
N LYS A 338 -2.23 10.46 9.45
CA LYS A 338 -1.14 9.55 9.11
C LYS A 338 -1.28 9.08 7.65
N PRO A 339 -0.19 8.98 6.86
CA PRO A 339 -0.23 8.43 5.51
C PRO A 339 -0.87 7.03 5.48
N VAL A 340 -1.71 6.75 4.47
CA VAL A 340 -2.37 5.44 4.36
C VAL A 340 -1.54 4.38 3.67
N GLU A 341 -0.72 4.77 2.70
CA GLU A 341 0.00 3.80 1.85
C GLU A 341 1.41 3.50 2.37
N TYR A 342 2.12 4.52 2.83
CA TYR A 342 3.54 4.44 3.15
C TYR A 342 3.84 4.39 4.66
N ASP A 343 2.80 4.42 5.51
CA ASP A 343 2.93 4.52 6.97
C ASP A 343 3.85 5.69 7.37
N TYR A 344 4.83 5.50 8.25
CA TYR A 344 5.86 6.49 8.59
C TYR A 344 7.11 6.30 7.71
N TYR A 345 7.16 7.05 6.62
CA TYR A 345 8.24 6.99 5.64
C TYR A 345 9.41 7.94 5.94
N SER A 346 10.51 7.76 5.20
CA SER A 346 11.64 8.70 5.13
C SER A 346 11.65 9.39 3.76
N CYS A 347 11.85 10.70 3.73
CA CYS A 347 12.17 11.43 2.49
C CYS A 347 13.59 11.13 1.97
N GLY A 348 14.35 10.30 2.69
CA GLY A 348 15.60 9.70 2.22
C GLY A 348 15.43 8.32 1.60
N ASP A 349 14.19 7.86 1.38
CA ASP A 349 13.90 6.57 0.74
C ASP A 349 13.63 6.80 -0.78
N PRO A 350 14.55 6.39 -1.67
CA PRO A 350 14.39 6.58 -3.12
C PRO A 350 13.17 5.86 -3.69
N GLU A 351 12.77 4.73 -3.09
CA GLU A 351 11.64 3.96 -3.58
C GLU A 351 10.33 4.70 -3.27
N TYR A 352 10.20 5.26 -2.07
CA TYR A 352 9.05 6.09 -1.69
C TYR A 352 8.93 7.29 -2.63
N LEU A 353 10.04 8.00 -2.83
CA LEU A 353 10.12 9.17 -3.71
C LEU A 353 9.75 8.82 -5.15
N ALA A 354 10.21 7.67 -5.67
CA ALA A 354 9.91 7.26 -7.03
C ALA A 354 8.39 7.09 -7.24
N ASN A 355 7.70 6.41 -6.32
CA ASN A 355 6.25 6.21 -6.44
C ASN A 355 5.48 7.53 -6.28
N VAL A 356 5.88 8.40 -5.34
CA VAL A 356 5.21 9.69 -5.13
C VAL A 356 5.45 10.63 -6.31
N PHE A 357 6.66 10.69 -6.85
CA PHE A 357 6.96 11.51 -8.03
C PHE A 357 6.25 11.02 -9.27
N GLU A 358 6.17 9.71 -9.48
CA GLU A 358 5.41 9.14 -10.60
C GLU A 358 3.92 9.47 -10.46
N ARG A 359 3.36 9.35 -9.24
CA ARG A 359 1.98 9.74 -8.96
C ARG A 359 1.73 11.21 -9.24
N MET A 360 2.55 12.10 -8.68
CA MET A 360 2.45 13.54 -8.90
C MET A 360 2.49 13.86 -10.39
N LYS A 361 3.41 13.22 -11.12
CA LYS A 361 3.54 13.41 -12.56
C LYS A 361 2.31 12.92 -13.32
N ASN A 362 1.74 11.79 -12.93
CA ASN A 362 0.52 11.22 -13.52
C ASN A 362 -0.71 12.11 -13.28
N ILE A 363 -0.85 12.66 -12.07
CA ILE A 363 -1.92 13.60 -11.69
C ILE A 363 -1.84 14.91 -12.49
N GLY A 364 -0.63 15.36 -12.81
CA GLY A 364 -0.42 16.59 -13.60
C GLY A 364 0.43 17.67 -12.90
N ILE A 365 1.18 17.31 -11.86
CA ILE A 365 2.09 18.23 -11.18
C ILE A 365 3.34 18.45 -12.02
N ASP A 366 3.65 19.71 -12.30
CA ASP A 366 4.81 20.11 -13.11
C ASP A 366 6.10 20.20 -12.31
N PHE A 367 6.01 20.76 -11.11
CA PHE A 367 7.16 21.00 -10.27
C PHE A 367 6.88 20.80 -8.78
N VAL A 368 7.92 20.43 -8.06
CA VAL A 368 7.89 20.25 -6.61
C VAL A 368 8.92 21.17 -5.98
N LEU A 369 8.52 21.85 -4.92
CA LEU A 369 9.40 22.73 -4.16
C LEU A 369 9.83 22.03 -2.89
N LEU A 370 11.10 21.67 -2.83
CA LEU A 370 11.70 20.99 -1.68
C LEU A 370 11.98 22.00 -0.58
N ASP A 371 11.32 21.81 0.55
CA ASP A 371 11.41 22.69 1.72
C ASP A 371 12.64 22.36 2.59
N ASP A 372 13.61 23.28 2.65
CA ASP A 372 14.81 23.15 3.48
C ASP A 372 14.77 23.86 4.84
N ASN A 373 13.61 24.34 5.29
CA ASN A 373 13.46 25.32 6.38
C ASN A 373 14.03 24.91 7.76
N ASN A 374 14.47 23.67 7.99
CA ASN A 374 15.16 23.31 9.23
C ASN A 374 16.67 23.56 9.05
N PRO A 375 17.34 24.23 10.01
CA PRO A 375 18.78 24.42 9.91
C PRO A 375 19.51 23.09 9.76
N HIS A 376 20.35 22.97 8.72
CA HIS A 376 21.19 21.78 8.44
C HIS A 376 22.10 21.33 9.61
N TRP A 377 22.24 22.18 10.65
CA TRP A 377 23.00 21.92 11.87
C TRP A 377 22.15 21.37 13.01
N ASN A 378 20.83 21.54 12.95
CA ASN A 378 19.87 21.02 13.93
C ASN A 378 19.29 19.66 13.51
N ASP A 379 19.53 19.25 12.26
CA ASP A 379 19.12 17.96 11.71
C ASP A 379 20.32 17.09 11.28
N PHE A 380 21.55 17.44 11.67
CA PHE A 380 22.76 16.68 11.33
C PHE A 380 22.95 16.40 9.82
N GLY A 381 22.44 17.27 8.94
CA GLY A 381 22.56 17.14 7.48
C GLY A 381 21.55 16.18 6.83
N TYR A 382 20.56 15.68 7.57
CA TYR A 382 19.57 14.73 7.03
C TYR A 382 18.70 15.35 5.93
N ILE A 383 18.30 16.61 6.02
CA ILE A 383 17.51 17.31 4.99
C ILE A 383 18.34 17.49 3.73
N ALA A 384 19.60 17.93 3.84
CA ALA A 384 20.47 18.04 2.67
C ALA A 384 20.65 16.68 1.97
N ARG A 385 20.85 15.60 2.76
CA ARG A 385 20.86 14.22 2.25
C ARG A 385 19.55 13.88 1.53
N ASN A 386 18.41 14.17 2.13
CA ASN A 386 17.10 13.85 1.56
C ASN A 386 16.81 14.67 0.28
N ILE A 387 17.16 15.95 0.23
CA ILE A 387 17.07 16.79 -0.99
C ILE A 387 17.92 16.20 -2.10
N ASN A 388 19.17 15.82 -1.80
CA ASN A 388 20.03 15.17 -2.80
C ASN A 388 19.41 13.86 -3.32
N ILE A 389 18.84 13.05 -2.44
CA ILE A 389 18.13 11.81 -2.83
C ILE A 389 16.90 12.14 -3.69
N CYS A 390 16.16 13.22 -3.42
CA CYS A 390 15.06 13.66 -4.28
C CYS A 390 15.54 13.98 -5.70
N PHE A 391 16.62 14.74 -5.86
CA PHE A 391 17.19 15.07 -7.17
C PHE A 391 17.72 13.84 -7.91
N GLU A 392 18.44 12.96 -7.21
CA GLU A 392 18.95 11.71 -7.76
C GLU A 392 17.82 10.78 -8.25
N THR A 393 16.77 10.65 -7.42
CA THR A 393 15.59 9.84 -7.75
C THR A 393 14.87 10.41 -8.97
N ALA A 394 14.54 11.70 -8.97
CA ALA A 394 13.87 12.35 -10.10
C ALA A 394 14.71 12.29 -11.39
N ARG A 395 16.05 12.45 -11.30
CA ARG A 395 16.96 12.26 -12.44
C ARG A 395 16.87 10.84 -13.02
N SER A 396 16.85 9.82 -12.16
CA SER A 396 16.76 8.42 -12.59
C SER A 396 15.44 8.12 -13.33
N MET A 397 14.37 8.82 -12.97
CA MET A 397 13.03 8.71 -13.56
C MET A 397 12.86 9.51 -14.85
N LYS A 398 13.80 10.40 -15.20
CA LYS A 398 13.76 11.25 -16.39
C LYS A 398 12.45 12.07 -16.49
N ASN A 399 11.61 11.77 -17.48
CA ASN A 399 10.35 12.50 -17.75
C ASN A 399 9.18 12.01 -16.89
N ASN A 400 9.37 10.94 -16.11
CA ASN A 400 8.34 10.37 -15.25
C ASN A 400 8.28 11.02 -13.86
N ALA A 401 9.11 12.02 -13.59
CA ALA A 401 9.07 12.82 -12.37
C ALA A 401 8.71 14.29 -12.67
N PRO A 402 8.10 15.02 -11.71
CA PRO A 402 8.03 16.47 -11.78
C PRO A 402 9.45 17.06 -11.71
N LYS A 403 9.61 18.28 -12.22
CA LYS A 403 10.85 19.04 -12.04
C LYS A 403 10.96 19.51 -10.58
N LEU A 404 12.16 19.76 -10.10
CA LEU A 404 12.40 20.12 -8.70
C LEU A 404 12.98 21.53 -8.58
N ALA A 405 12.58 22.27 -7.55
CA ALA A 405 13.19 23.55 -7.19
C ALA A 405 13.30 23.65 -5.67
N ILE A 406 14.10 24.61 -5.20
CA ILE A 406 14.36 24.80 -3.76
C ILE A 406 13.44 25.87 -3.19
N LEU A 407 12.84 25.56 -2.04
CA LEU A 407 12.18 26.49 -1.16
C LEU A 407 13.02 26.61 0.12
N THR A 408 13.67 27.76 0.30
CA THR A 408 14.58 27.99 1.43
C THR A 408 14.14 29.13 2.32
N GLY A 409 14.31 29.04 3.63
CA GLY A 409 13.93 30.11 4.55
C GLY A 409 14.79 30.29 5.79
N HIS A 410 15.68 29.34 6.11
CA HIS A 410 16.45 29.40 7.36
C HIS A 410 17.48 30.55 7.43
N PRO A 411 18.29 30.86 6.38
CA PRO A 411 19.30 31.92 6.46
C PRO A 411 18.72 33.31 6.79
N LEU A 412 17.41 33.47 6.58
CA LEU A 412 16.67 34.72 6.70
C LEU A 412 15.99 34.91 8.07
N ILE A 413 15.92 33.86 8.89
CA ILE A 413 15.33 33.96 10.24
C ILE A 413 16.22 34.79 11.18
N GLU A 414 17.51 34.88 10.89
CA GLU A 414 18.51 35.58 11.72
C GLU A 414 19.11 36.83 11.02
N GLY A 415 18.58 37.24 9.86
CA GLY A 415 19.09 38.39 9.09
C GLY A 415 20.51 38.19 8.52
N LYS A 416 20.97 36.93 8.37
CA LYS A 416 22.32 36.58 7.93
C LYS A 416 22.42 36.47 6.40
N MET A 417 22.46 37.63 5.73
CA MET A 417 22.50 37.71 4.26
C MET A 417 23.72 37.05 3.63
N ASP A 418 24.85 37.00 4.34
CA ASP A 418 26.06 36.28 3.96
C ASP A 418 25.83 34.76 3.92
N VAL A 419 25.10 34.22 4.91
CA VAL A 419 24.70 32.81 4.94
C VAL A 419 23.70 32.50 3.84
N LEU A 420 22.79 33.43 3.52
CA LEU A 420 21.89 33.28 2.38
C LEU A 420 22.68 33.15 1.07
N GLN A 421 23.63 34.06 0.82
CA GLN A 421 24.44 34.00 -0.40
C GLN A 421 25.22 32.68 -0.51
N TYR A 422 25.82 32.22 0.59
CA TYR A 422 26.50 30.92 0.64
C TYR A 422 25.54 29.76 0.31
N SER A 423 24.33 29.81 0.86
CA SER A 423 23.30 28.79 0.59
C SER A 423 22.89 28.80 -0.88
N ILE A 424 22.74 29.98 -1.48
CA ILE A 424 22.42 30.13 -2.91
C ILE A 424 23.53 29.60 -3.81
N ASP A 425 24.80 29.89 -3.49
CA ASP A 425 25.94 29.31 -4.20
C ASP A 425 25.91 27.79 -4.11
N MET A 426 25.66 27.25 -2.91
CA MET A 426 25.49 25.81 -2.71
C MET A 426 24.34 25.26 -3.56
N TYR A 427 23.14 25.86 -3.53
CA TYR A 427 22.01 25.38 -4.35
C TYR A 427 22.32 25.40 -5.84
N TYR A 428 23.05 26.43 -6.30
CA TYR A 428 23.46 26.53 -7.69
C TYR A 428 24.44 25.42 -8.09
N TYR A 429 25.50 25.20 -7.30
CA TYR A 429 26.52 24.22 -7.64
C TYR A 429 26.09 22.77 -7.37
N ASP A 430 25.33 22.54 -6.29
CA ASP A 430 24.93 21.20 -5.88
C ASP A 430 23.65 20.71 -6.54
N TYR A 431 22.75 21.61 -6.97
CA TYR A 431 21.48 21.21 -7.58
C TYR A 431 21.31 21.71 -9.01
N VAL A 432 21.43 23.00 -9.26
CA VAL A 432 21.22 23.55 -10.62
C VAL A 432 22.25 23.01 -11.61
N SER A 433 23.54 23.08 -11.26
CA SER A 433 24.65 22.71 -12.15
C SER A 433 24.76 21.20 -12.33
N LYS A 434 24.48 20.40 -11.28
CA LYS A 434 24.55 18.94 -11.33
C LYS A 434 23.31 18.29 -11.95
N PHE A 435 22.15 18.94 -11.86
CA PHE A 435 20.87 18.40 -12.32
C PHE A 435 20.09 19.39 -13.22
N PRO A 436 20.69 19.92 -14.30
CA PRO A 436 20.07 20.97 -15.13
C PRO A 436 18.77 20.51 -15.78
N GLU A 437 18.68 19.23 -16.13
CA GLU A 437 17.46 18.64 -16.71
C GLU A 437 16.39 18.32 -15.66
N THR A 438 16.74 18.20 -14.38
CA THR A 438 15.78 17.91 -13.31
C THR A 438 15.28 19.19 -12.65
N TYR A 439 16.11 20.24 -12.63
CA TYR A 439 15.78 21.50 -12.00
C TYR A 439 14.68 22.26 -12.75
N TYR A 440 13.76 22.87 -12.02
CA TYR A 440 12.68 23.64 -12.63
C TYR A 440 13.13 25.06 -12.97
N ASN A 441 12.98 25.42 -14.24
CA ASN A 441 13.24 26.77 -14.72
C ASN A 441 11.93 27.55 -14.88
N TRP A 442 11.92 28.79 -14.39
CA TRP A 442 10.85 29.76 -14.58
C TRP A 442 11.41 30.97 -15.34
N LYS A 443 10.76 31.37 -16.45
CA LYS A 443 11.20 32.49 -17.31
C LYS A 443 12.69 32.36 -17.64
N ASP A 444 13.06 31.18 -18.13
CA ASP A 444 14.41 30.80 -18.60
C ASP A 444 15.54 30.78 -17.55
N LYS A 445 15.22 30.95 -16.25
CA LYS A 445 16.19 30.78 -15.17
C LYS A 445 15.73 29.77 -14.12
N PRO A 446 16.64 29.07 -13.44
CA PRO A 446 16.35 28.25 -12.26
C PRO A 446 15.45 29.00 -11.26
N LEU A 447 14.35 28.38 -10.85
CA LEU A 447 13.47 28.96 -9.82
C LEU A 447 14.07 28.73 -8.44
N LEU A 448 14.24 29.80 -7.68
CA LEU A 448 14.52 29.74 -6.24
C LEU A 448 13.42 30.47 -5.48
N VAL A 449 12.90 29.86 -4.43
CA VAL A 449 11.90 30.52 -3.58
C VAL A 449 12.47 30.77 -2.19
N LEU A 450 12.45 32.04 -1.81
CA LEU A 450 12.82 32.51 -0.48
C LEU A 450 11.59 32.58 0.39
N ASN A 451 11.52 31.72 1.38
CA ASN A 451 10.49 31.71 2.39
C ASN A 451 10.78 32.78 3.47
N VAL A 452 10.08 33.91 3.38
CA VAL A 452 10.43 35.15 4.12
C VAL A 452 9.29 35.68 4.98
N ALA A 453 8.43 34.80 5.51
CA ALA A 453 7.19 35.18 6.20
C ALA A 453 7.35 36.20 7.36
N ARG A 454 8.56 36.39 7.90
CA ARG A 454 8.84 37.30 9.03
C ARG A 454 9.66 38.56 8.67
N GLU A 455 10.29 38.61 7.49
CA GLU A 455 11.36 39.58 7.23
C GLU A 455 11.35 40.17 5.80
N ILE A 456 10.25 40.05 5.05
CA ILE A 456 10.18 40.56 3.67
C ILE A 456 10.59 42.04 3.56
N ASP A 457 10.28 42.84 4.59
CA ASP A 457 10.65 44.26 4.68
C ASP A 457 12.15 44.48 4.94
N LYS A 458 12.85 43.51 5.54
CA LYS A 458 14.30 43.58 5.79
C LYS A 458 15.12 43.11 4.60
N ILE A 459 14.59 42.17 3.82
CA ILE A 459 15.28 41.53 2.70
C ILE A 459 15.08 42.32 1.40
N GLY A 460 13.96 43.07 1.30
CA GLY A 460 13.63 43.83 0.11
C GLY A 460 13.62 42.98 -1.16
N SER A 461 13.90 43.58 -2.31
CA SER A 461 14.06 42.88 -3.58
C SER A 461 15.47 42.27 -3.70
N TYR A 462 15.73 41.22 -2.94
CA TYR A 462 16.91 40.38 -3.15
C TYR A 462 16.95 39.82 -4.58
N TYR A 463 18.12 39.86 -5.20
CA TYR A 463 18.32 39.49 -6.60
C TYR A 463 19.62 38.70 -6.76
N ASP A 464 19.58 37.64 -7.55
CA ASP A 464 20.73 36.88 -8.05
C ASP A 464 20.46 36.62 -9.53
N ASP A 465 21.41 36.94 -10.41
CA ASP A 465 21.21 36.88 -11.85
C ASP A 465 21.11 35.45 -12.38
N ARG A 466 21.57 34.45 -11.61
CA ARG A 466 21.46 33.03 -11.94
C ARG A 466 20.06 32.48 -11.74
N PHE A 467 19.22 33.13 -10.92
CA PHE A 467 17.91 32.60 -10.53
C PHE A 467 16.75 33.52 -10.95
N THR A 468 15.58 32.93 -11.15
CA THR A 468 14.30 33.61 -10.96
C THR A 468 13.91 33.47 -9.49
N ILE A 469 14.04 34.55 -8.72
CA ILE A 469 13.72 34.56 -7.29
C ILE A 469 12.25 34.92 -7.06
N ARG A 470 11.59 34.19 -6.16
CA ARG A 470 10.22 34.44 -5.69
C ARG A 470 10.14 34.36 -4.17
N TYR A 471 9.15 35.01 -3.55
CA TYR A 471 9.03 35.04 -2.09
C TYR A 471 7.87 34.17 -1.62
N GLY A 472 8.17 33.10 -0.89
CA GLY A 472 7.14 32.28 -0.24
C GLY A 472 6.55 32.99 0.98
N THR A 473 5.24 33.16 0.99
CA THR A 473 4.44 33.72 2.09
C THR A 473 3.36 32.72 2.52
N GLY A 474 3.02 32.64 3.81
CA GLY A 474 1.93 31.78 4.29
C GLY A 474 0.52 32.38 4.08
N LEU A 475 -0.56 31.79 4.60
CA LEU A 475 -1.41 30.82 3.91
C LEU A 475 -2.22 31.44 2.77
N VAL A 476 -2.35 30.66 1.71
CA VAL A 476 -3.15 30.86 0.51
C VAL A 476 -4.53 31.53 0.78
N ARG A 477 -4.66 32.79 0.32
CA ARG A 477 -5.88 33.63 0.22
C ARG A 477 -6.36 34.37 1.47
N GLN A 478 -5.58 34.44 2.55
CA GLN A 478 -6.02 35.15 3.76
C GLN A 478 -6.25 36.65 3.59
N GLN A 479 -5.77 37.35 2.56
CA GLN A 479 -6.14 38.77 2.39
C GLN A 479 -7.65 39.01 2.21
N LYS A 480 -8.41 38.06 1.65
CA LYS A 480 -9.87 38.22 1.51
C LYS A 480 -10.58 37.93 2.83
N PHE A 481 -10.19 36.84 3.51
CA PHE A 481 -10.75 36.45 4.81
C PHE A 481 -10.39 37.45 5.92
N ILE A 482 -9.15 37.96 5.95
CA ILE A 482 -8.70 39.02 6.86
C ILE A 482 -9.46 40.31 6.58
N LYS A 483 -9.68 40.70 5.31
CA LYS A 483 -10.46 41.91 4.97
C LYS A 483 -11.89 41.90 5.54
N ASP A 484 -12.48 40.73 5.69
CA ASP A 484 -13.83 40.55 6.23
C ASP A 484 -13.85 40.49 7.78
N LEU A 485 -12.69 40.44 8.43
CA LEU A 485 -12.56 40.55 9.90
C LEU A 485 -12.54 42.01 10.34
N GLU A 486 -12.98 42.28 11.56
CA GLU A 486 -12.80 43.59 12.21
C GLU A 486 -11.30 43.91 12.36
N THR A 487 -10.91 45.18 12.19
CA THR A 487 -9.52 45.64 12.14
C THR A 487 -8.66 45.16 13.33
N GLU A 488 -9.17 45.17 14.55
CA GLU A 488 -8.44 44.68 15.74
C GLU A 488 -8.14 43.18 15.67
N LYS A 489 -9.06 42.39 15.10
CA LYS A 489 -8.84 40.96 14.82
C LYS A 489 -7.85 40.78 13.68
N GLN A 490 -7.84 41.66 12.68
CA GLN A 490 -6.84 41.63 11.61
C GLN A 490 -5.42 41.87 12.16
N GLU A 491 -5.22 42.90 12.98
CA GLU A 491 -3.92 43.20 13.59
C GLU A 491 -3.45 42.07 14.50
N PHE A 492 -4.35 41.53 15.34
CA PHE A 492 -4.08 40.36 16.17
C PHE A 492 -3.71 39.13 15.33
N VAL A 493 -4.47 38.83 14.27
CA VAL A 493 -4.16 37.75 13.33
C VAL A 493 -2.81 37.94 12.67
N MET A 494 -2.51 39.14 12.18
CA MET A 494 -1.21 39.47 11.58
C MET A 494 -0.06 39.34 12.59
N SER A 495 -0.30 39.68 13.86
CA SER A 495 0.68 39.49 14.94
C SER A 495 0.95 38.01 15.23
N ILE A 496 -0.06 37.14 15.17
CA ILE A 496 0.12 35.69 15.35
C ILE A 496 0.77 35.08 14.11
N LEU A 497 0.36 35.45 12.90
CA LEU A 497 0.92 34.93 11.65
C LEU A 497 2.41 35.28 11.52
N SER A 498 2.80 36.50 11.90
CA SER A 498 4.21 36.91 11.95
C SER A 498 4.98 36.14 13.05
N GLN A 499 4.37 35.86 14.20
CA GLN A 499 5.03 35.15 15.30
C GLN A 499 5.12 33.63 15.09
N THR A 500 4.23 32.99 14.33
CA THR A 500 4.06 31.53 14.38
C THR A 500 4.62 30.73 13.20
N GLY A 501 5.02 31.37 12.08
CA GLY A 501 5.68 30.72 10.93
C GLY A 501 4.77 29.73 10.19
N ASN A 502 4.36 30.01 8.96
CA ASN A 502 3.24 29.31 8.31
C ASN A 502 3.70 28.33 7.24
N TRP A 503 3.47 27.02 7.34
CA TRP A 503 4.02 26.07 6.35
C TRP A 503 3.21 25.90 5.06
N ALA A 504 1.95 26.36 4.99
CA ALA A 504 1.23 26.43 3.71
C ALA A 504 1.60 27.67 2.90
N ARG A 505 2.36 27.50 1.82
CA ARG A 505 3.01 28.62 1.11
C ARG A 505 2.30 29.01 -0.19
N VAL A 506 2.29 30.31 -0.48
CA VAL A 506 2.07 30.91 -1.82
C VAL A 506 3.22 31.84 -2.14
N PHE A 507 3.63 31.88 -3.39
CA PHE A 507 4.59 32.87 -3.85
C PHE A 507 3.93 34.25 -3.97
N ASP A 508 4.49 35.20 -3.23
CA ASP A 508 4.24 36.64 -3.14
C ASP A 508 2.85 37.08 -2.61
N ALA A 509 2.64 37.11 -1.29
CA ALA A 509 1.59 37.93 -0.65
C ALA A 509 2.13 38.69 0.57
N PRO A 510 2.40 40.02 0.45
CA PRO A 510 1.35 41.01 0.25
C PRO A 510 1.68 42.13 -0.78
N ASN A 511 1.99 41.75 -2.02
CA ASN A 511 1.72 42.60 -3.19
C ASN A 511 0.92 41.71 -4.16
N PRO A 512 -0.22 42.14 -4.71
CA PRO A 512 -1.24 41.22 -5.23
C PRO A 512 -0.72 40.54 -6.50
N ASN A 513 -0.15 39.34 -6.37
CA ASN A 513 0.53 38.65 -7.44
C ASN A 513 -0.45 38.34 -8.60
N PRO A 514 -0.27 38.97 -9.79
CA PRO A 514 -1.17 38.75 -10.92
C PRO A 514 -0.92 37.39 -11.60
N GLU A 515 0.22 36.74 -11.37
CA GLU A 515 0.65 35.52 -12.08
C GLU A 515 0.39 34.22 -11.29
N ILE A 516 0.19 34.28 -9.97
CA ILE A 516 0.20 33.08 -9.10
C ILE A 516 -1.01 33.06 -8.16
N ILE A 517 -1.64 31.90 -8.03
CA ILE A 517 -2.66 31.63 -7.01
C ILE A 517 -2.29 30.36 -6.26
N GLY A 518 -2.49 30.33 -4.95
CA GLY A 518 -2.35 29.08 -4.22
C GLY A 518 -3.68 28.36 -4.07
N VAL A 519 -3.63 27.08 -3.70
CA VAL A 519 -4.76 26.26 -3.25
C VAL A 519 -4.33 25.36 -2.08
N ASN A 520 -5.23 24.98 -1.18
CA ASN A 520 -4.87 24.11 -0.05
C ASN A 520 -6.09 23.31 0.49
N PRO A 521 -5.95 22.02 0.85
CA PRO A 521 -7.05 21.23 1.43
C PRO A 521 -7.71 21.82 2.67
N GLY A 522 -6.92 22.46 3.52
CA GLY A 522 -7.31 23.00 4.81
C GLY A 522 -6.07 23.45 5.58
N TYR A 523 -6.25 23.82 6.84
CA TYR A 523 -5.14 24.25 7.70
C TYR A 523 -5.53 24.18 9.17
N SER A 524 -4.62 23.73 10.03
CA SER A 524 -4.80 23.74 11.47
C SER A 524 -3.48 23.93 12.22
N LYS A 525 -3.50 24.72 13.29
CA LYS A 525 -2.39 24.83 14.26
C LYS A 525 -2.76 24.41 15.67
N VAL A 526 -3.84 23.63 15.81
CA VAL A 526 -4.25 23.09 17.11
C VAL A 526 -3.11 22.31 17.79
N HIS A 527 -2.24 21.66 17.01
CA HIS A 527 -1.07 20.96 17.57
C HIS A 527 -0.06 21.88 18.27
N SER A 528 0.01 23.15 17.88
CA SER A 528 0.88 24.17 18.47
C SER A 528 0.24 24.83 19.71
N GLY A 529 -0.90 24.32 20.19
CA GLY A 529 -1.64 24.90 21.31
C GLY A 529 -2.36 26.20 20.97
N ILE A 530 -2.52 26.51 19.68
CA ILE A 530 -3.24 27.69 19.19
C ILE A 530 -4.66 27.27 18.83
N ASP A 531 -5.57 27.44 19.78
CA ASP A 531 -7.00 27.18 19.58
C ASP A 531 -7.68 28.38 18.88
N GLY A 532 -8.55 28.11 17.89
CA GLY A 532 -9.41 29.12 17.26
C GLY A 532 -9.03 29.57 15.84
N TYR A 533 -7.91 29.14 15.27
CA TYR A 533 -7.50 29.48 13.90
C TYR A 533 -7.19 28.23 13.05
N TYR A 534 -8.20 27.77 12.32
CA TYR A 534 -8.09 26.67 11.37
C TYR A 534 -9.01 26.94 10.17
N ILE A 535 -8.60 26.44 8.99
CA ILE A 535 -9.45 26.39 7.81
C ILE A 535 -9.94 24.94 7.70
N PRO A 536 -11.25 24.68 7.91
CA PRO A 536 -11.79 23.34 7.86
C PRO A 536 -11.61 22.72 6.47
N ARG A 537 -11.55 21.40 6.42
CA ARG A 537 -11.41 20.65 5.17
C ARG A 537 -12.76 20.49 4.46
N GLU A 538 -13.85 20.50 5.20
CA GLU A 538 -15.25 20.36 4.79
C GLU A 538 -15.48 19.22 3.78
N ASN A 539 -14.90 18.04 4.04
CA ASN A 539 -14.92 16.89 3.12
C ASN A 539 -14.53 17.27 1.68
N GLY A 540 -13.50 18.11 1.55
CA GLY A 540 -12.97 18.57 0.27
C GLY A 540 -13.61 19.85 -0.27
N LYS A 541 -14.73 20.32 0.29
CA LYS A 541 -15.44 21.50 -0.20
C LYS A 541 -14.57 22.77 -0.17
N THR A 542 -13.80 22.98 0.90
CA THR A 542 -12.80 24.07 0.97
C THR A 542 -11.84 23.98 -0.21
N TYR A 543 -11.28 22.80 -0.45
CA TYR A 543 -10.28 22.59 -1.48
C TYR A 543 -10.84 22.81 -2.88
N MET A 544 -12.02 22.25 -3.15
CA MET A 544 -12.76 22.44 -4.40
C MET A 544 -13.05 23.91 -4.67
N ASN A 545 -13.50 24.67 -3.66
CA ASN A 545 -13.74 26.10 -3.79
C ASN A 545 -12.45 26.86 -4.13
N MET A 546 -11.33 26.54 -3.49
CA MET A 546 -10.04 27.16 -3.79
C MET A 546 -9.56 26.84 -5.21
N TRP A 547 -9.73 25.60 -5.66
CA TRP A 547 -9.43 25.19 -7.03
C TRP A 547 -10.31 25.89 -8.07
N LEU A 548 -11.63 25.94 -7.86
CA LEU A 548 -12.54 26.69 -8.73
C LEU A 548 -12.10 28.15 -8.88
N GLU A 549 -11.77 28.78 -7.77
CA GLU A 549 -11.30 30.16 -7.76
C GLU A 549 -9.93 30.32 -8.44
N ALA A 550 -9.04 29.35 -8.30
CA ALA A 550 -7.76 29.32 -8.99
C ALA A 550 -7.94 29.26 -10.51
N ILE A 551 -8.81 28.37 -10.99
CA ILE A 551 -9.15 28.23 -12.40
C ILE A 551 -9.82 29.51 -12.92
N LYS A 552 -10.81 30.05 -12.20
CA LYS A 552 -11.51 31.30 -12.55
C LYS A 552 -10.59 32.50 -12.63
N SER A 553 -9.55 32.55 -11.78
CA SER A 553 -8.60 33.65 -11.79
C SER A 553 -7.71 33.70 -13.03
N ASN A 554 -7.65 32.60 -13.79
CA ASN A 554 -6.78 32.42 -14.96
C ASN A 554 -5.32 32.83 -14.73
N ARG A 555 -4.82 32.62 -13.50
CA ARG A 555 -3.42 32.89 -13.17
C ARG A 555 -2.52 31.84 -13.80
N GLU A 556 -1.33 32.29 -14.18
CA GLU A 556 -0.35 31.47 -14.89
C GLU A 556 0.01 30.22 -14.07
N VAL A 557 0.23 30.39 -12.75
CA VAL A 557 0.70 29.32 -11.86
C VAL A 557 -0.26 29.07 -10.72
N ILE A 558 -0.49 27.78 -10.45
CA ILE A 558 -1.22 27.32 -9.27
C ILE A 558 -0.23 26.63 -8.33
N LEU A 559 -0.18 27.03 -7.06
CA LEU A 559 0.68 26.41 -6.06
C LEU A 559 -0.15 25.72 -4.96
N ILE A 560 0.05 24.42 -4.77
CA ILE A 560 -0.62 23.66 -3.72
C ILE A 560 0.18 23.77 -2.41
N GLY A 561 -0.52 24.08 -1.31
CA GLY A 561 0.03 24.48 -0.01
C GLY A 561 1.01 23.50 0.63
N SER A 562 0.85 22.20 0.44
CA SER A 562 1.90 21.17 0.52
C SER A 562 1.38 19.78 0.18
N TYR A 563 2.26 18.87 -0.23
CA TYR A 563 1.89 17.45 -0.35
C TYR A 563 1.81 16.77 1.03
N ASN A 564 2.85 16.90 1.85
CA ASN A 564 3.08 16.04 3.03
C ASN A 564 3.33 16.79 4.35
N ILE A 565 2.78 17.98 4.53
CA ILE A 565 2.83 18.68 5.82
C ILE A 565 1.58 18.33 6.64
N HIS A 566 1.63 17.17 7.27
CA HIS A 566 0.53 16.61 8.06
C HIS A 566 0.23 17.36 9.37
N PRO A 567 1.21 17.85 10.16
CA PRO A 567 0.92 18.53 11.43
C PRO A 567 0.04 19.78 11.25
N GLU A 568 0.24 20.52 10.16
CA GLU A 568 -0.55 21.71 9.82
C GLU A 568 -1.81 21.41 9.01
N GLU A 569 -2.05 20.15 8.65
CA GLU A 569 -3.20 19.72 7.84
C GLU A 569 -3.33 20.44 6.49
N THR A 570 -2.18 20.82 5.93
CA THR A 570 -2.08 21.42 4.59
C THR A 570 -1.75 20.37 3.53
N GLY A 571 -1.29 19.19 3.94
CA GLY A 571 -0.98 18.08 3.04
C GLY A 571 -2.19 17.58 2.23
N TRP A 572 -2.02 17.41 0.91
CA TRP A 572 -2.98 16.71 0.05
C TRP A 572 -2.62 15.24 -0.22
N GLU A 573 -1.54 14.73 0.38
CA GLU A 573 -1.23 13.30 0.42
C GLU A 573 -2.37 12.48 1.04
N ALA A 574 -2.55 11.26 0.55
CA ALA A 574 -3.54 10.35 1.10
C ALA A 574 -3.26 9.97 2.56
N VAL A 575 -4.20 10.31 3.45
CA VAL A 575 -4.04 10.15 4.91
C VAL A 575 -5.32 9.61 5.58
N LYS A 576 -5.13 8.99 6.74
CA LYS A 576 -6.20 8.55 7.67
C LYS A 576 -6.07 9.25 9.02
N PRO A 577 -7.16 9.39 9.78
CA PRO A 577 -7.08 9.98 11.11
C PRO A 577 -6.43 8.98 12.07
N ILE A 578 -5.63 9.49 12.99
CA ILE A 578 -5.16 8.72 14.15
C ILE A 578 -5.81 9.18 15.46
N ARG A 579 -6.46 10.35 15.46
CA ARG A 579 -7.25 10.91 16.57
C ARG A 579 -8.39 11.76 16.02
N LYS A 580 -9.44 11.98 16.81
CA LYS A 580 -10.58 12.83 16.43
C LYS A 580 -10.09 14.26 16.19
N ILE A 581 -10.28 14.76 14.98
CA ILE A 581 -10.13 16.18 14.62
C ILE A 581 -11.44 16.86 15.04
N SER A 582 -11.39 18.01 15.72
CA SER A 582 -12.49 18.54 16.53
C SER A 582 -13.76 18.92 15.75
N THR A 583 -14.89 18.83 16.47
CA THR A 583 -16.26 19.35 16.27
C THR A 583 -16.78 19.57 14.83
N ASP A 584 -17.61 18.61 14.45
CA ASP A 584 -18.73 18.67 13.49
C ASP A 584 -18.42 18.78 11.98
N ASN A 585 -18.74 17.69 11.27
CA ASN A 585 -18.81 17.48 9.82
C ASN A 585 -17.52 17.29 9.00
N ASP A 586 -16.33 17.52 9.56
CA ASP A 586 -15.05 17.16 8.93
C ASP A 586 -14.76 15.65 9.10
N ASP A 587 -15.36 14.83 8.23
CA ASP A 587 -15.02 13.41 8.03
C ASP A 587 -14.34 13.21 6.66
N PRO A 588 -13.11 13.74 6.46
CA PRO A 588 -12.35 13.51 5.23
C PRO A 588 -11.92 12.04 5.05
N TYR A 589 -12.47 11.08 5.81
CA TYR A 589 -11.88 9.75 6.00
C TYR A 589 -12.64 8.60 5.35
N LYS A 590 -13.78 8.88 4.71
CA LYS A 590 -14.42 7.87 3.85
C LYS A 590 -13.56 7.51 2.66
N ASP A 591 -12.77 8.46 2.17
CA ASP A 591 -11.87 8.29 1.03
C ASP A 591 -10.52 8.96 1.30
N PRO A 592 -9.50 8.21 1.74
CA PRO A 592 -8.16 8.75 1.98
C PRO A 592 -7.55 9.47 0.79
N PHE A 593 -8.00 9.18 -0.43
CA PHE A 593 -7.47 9.74 -1.67
C PHE A 593 -8.24 10.98 -2.16
N LEU A 594 -9.21 11.48 -1.39
CA LEU A 594 -10.10 12.55 -1.80
C LEU A 594 -9.37 13.79 -2.35
N TYR A 595 -8.28 14.22 -1.70
CA TYR A 595 -7.56 15.43 -2.13
C TYR A 595 -6.71 15.21 -3.38
N GLU A 596 -6.14 14.02 -3.56
CA GLU A 596 -5.49 13.63 -4.82
C GLU A 596 -6.51 13.62 -5.96
N LYS A 597 -7.69 13.03 -5.72
CA LYS A 597 -8.81 12.99 -6.68
C LYS A 597 -9.32 14.39 -7.03
N ILE A 598 -9.46 15.28 -6.05
CA ILE A 598 -9.82 16.68 -6.29
C ILE A 598 -8.73 17.36 -7.13
N THR A 599 -7.46 17.25 -6.74
CA THR A 599 -6.35 17.83 -7.53
C THR A 599 -6.37 17.36 -8.97
N GLU A 600 -6.49 16.05 -9.19
CA GLU A 600 -6.53 15.44 -10.50
C GLU A 600 -7.76 15.90 -11.31
N ALA A 601 -8.95 15.87 -10.71
CA ALA A 601 -10.18 16.34 -11.36
C ALA A 601 -10.10 17.81 -11.75
N TYR A 602 -9.56 18.67 -10.88
CA TYR A 602 -9.47 20.11 -11.15
C TYR A 602 -8.30 20.47 -12.07
N LEU A 603 -7.24 19.66 -12.14
CA LEU A 603 -6.24 19.75 -13.21
C LEU A 603 -6.85 19.35 -14.54
N ALA A 604 -7.56 18.22 -14.59
CA ALA A 604 -8.32 17.82 -15.78
C ALA A 604 -9.33 18.89 -16.19
N LEU A 605 -9.96 19.57 -15.23
CA LEU A 605 -10.85 20.70 -15.47
C LEU A 605 -10.11 21.92 -16.02
N ARG A 606 -8.92 22.22 -15.50
CA ARG A 606 -8.06 23.32 -15.98
C ARG A 606 -7.59 23.09 -17.43
N TYR A 607 -7.35 21.85 -17.83
CA TYR A 607 -6.87 21.49 -19.18
C TYR A 607 -7.96 20.88 -20.07
N GLY A 608 -9.16 20.66 -19.55
CA GLY A 608 -10.28 20.00 -20.21
C GLY A 608 -10.88 20.81 -21.35
N PHE A 609 -10.33 21.99 -21.60
CA PHE A 609 -10.57 22.84 -22.75
C PHE A 609 -9.51 22.59 -23.81
N ILE A 610 -9.87 21.74 -24.76
CA ILE A 610 -9.04 21.26 -25.85
C ILE A 610 -9.39 22.11 -27.06
N GLU A 611 -8.38 22.70 -27.69
CA GLU A 611 -8.53 23.52 -28.89
C GLU A 611 -9.30 22.75 -29.99
N GLY A 612 -10.37 23.36 -30.50
CA GLY A 612 -11.24 22.79 -31.53
C GLY A 612 -12.39 21.91 -31.01
N PHE A 613 -12.48 21.66 -29.70
CA PHE A 613 -13.55 20.84 -29.11
C PHE A 613 -14.78 21.67 -28.73
N LYS A 614 -15.94 21.01 -28.78
CA LYS A 614 -17.25 21.58 -28.42
C LYS A 614 -17.65 21.17 -27.00
N TYR A 615 -18.23 22.11 -26.27
CA TYR A 615 -18.56 22.03 -24.85
C TYR A 615 -19.98 22.51 -24.59
N ARG A 616 -20.61 21.97 -23.55
CA ARG A 616 -21.95 22.41 -23.12
C ARG A 616 -22.11 22.18 -21.62
N GLU A 617 -22.81 23.06 -20.92
CA GLU A 617 -23.19 22.79 -19.52
C GLU A 617 -24.24 21.67 -19.46
N GLU A 618 -24.33 20.99 -18.34
CA GLU A 618 -25.19 19.84 -18.14
C GLU A 618 -26.69 20.18 -18.29
N SER A 619 -27.09 21.36 -17.82
CA SER A 619 -28.45 21.93 -17.90
C SER A 619 -28.68 22.83 -19.11
N SER A 620 -27.63 23.21 -19.84
CA SER A 620 -27.73 24.13 -20.96
C SER A 620 -27.83 23.39 -22.29
N THR A 621 -28.56 23.96 -23.25
CA THR A 621 -28.55 23.49 -24.64
C THR A 621 -27.51 24.24 -25.49
N GLU A 622 -26.83 25.24 -24.93
CA GLU A 622 -25.89 26.09 -25.66
C GLU A 622 -24.51 25.45 -25.79
N VAL A 623 -24.05 25.26 -27.04
CA VAL A 623 -22.75 24.67 -27.33
C VAL A 623 -21.70 25.76 -27.54
N TYR A 624 -20.50 25.53 -27.03
CA TYR A 624 -19.35 26.43 -27.10
C TYR A 624 -18.16 25.71 -27.74
N LEU A 625 -17.46 26.35 -28.66
CA LEU A 625 -16.20 25.88 -29.24
C LEU A 625 -15.03 26.49 -28.46
N TYR A 626 -14.09 25.68 -28.00
CA TYR A 626 -12.85 26.21 -27.42
C TYR A 626 -11.84 26.51 -28.53
N CYS A 627 -11.59 27.80 -28.79
CA CYS A 627 -10.57 28.23 -29.74
C CYS A 627 -9.80 29.45 -29.22
N GLU A 628 -8.51 29.51 -29.51
CA GLU A 628 -7.58 30.57 -29.10
C GLU A 628 -7.63 30.84 -27.58
N ASN A 629 -7.67 29.76 -26.79
CA ASN A 629 -7.84 29.82 -25.33
C ASN A 629 -9.14 30.52 -24.84
N LYS A 630 -10.20 30.53 -25.65
CA LYS A 630 -11.52 31.08 -25.28
C LYS A 630 -12.65 30.17 -25.72
N LEU A 631 -13.73 30.15 -24.96
CA LEU A 631 -14.99 29.53 -25.38
C LEU A 631 -15.82 30.53 -26.18
N VAL A 632 -16.16 30.17 -27.41
CA VAL A 632 -16.98 30.97 -28.32
C VAL A 632 -18.28 30.21 -28.57
N LYS A 633 -19.42 30.87 -28.40
CA LYS A 633 -20.73 30.26 -28.66
C LYS A 633 -20.78 29.73 -30.10
N HIS A 634 -21.20 28.49 -30.26
CA HIS A 634 -21.19 27.76 -31.51
C HIS A 634 -22.58 27.20 -31.83
N SER A 635 -22.98 27.24 -33.10
CA SER A 635 -24.22 26.60 -33.56
C SER A 635 -23.96 25.10 -33.71
N SER A 636 -24.69 24.26 -32.98
CA SER A 636 -24.53 22.81 -33.06
C SER A 636 -25.50 22.18 -34.06
N ASN A 637 -25.05 21.15 -34.78
CA ASN A 637 -25.89 20.19 -35.49
C ASN A 637 -26.08 18.93 -34.64
N ASP A 638 -27.14 18.15 -34.87
CA ASP A 638 -27.49 16.94 -34.08
C ASP A 638 -26.40 15.84 -34.05
N ASN A 639 -25.39 15.92 -34.92
CA ASN A 639 -24.29 14.96 -35.03
C ASN A 639 -22.96 15.46 -34.41
N ASP A 640 -22.96 16.64 -33.79
CA ASP A 640 -21.74 17.17 -33.17
C ASP A 640 -21.40 16.41 -31.87
N LEU A 641 -20.15 15.99 -31.73
CA LEU A 641 -19.64 15.40 -30.49
C LEU A 641 -19.34 16.54 -29.50
N VAL A 642 -20.06 16.56 -28.37
CA VAL A 642 -20.00 17.65 -27.39
C VAL A 642 -19.67 17.10 -26.01
N ILE A 643 -18.68 17.69 -25.34
CA ILE A 643 -18.32 17.38 -23.96
C ILE A 643 -19.29 18.12 -23.02
N VAL A 644 -20.01 17.37 -22.19
CA VAL A 644 -20.95 17.91 -21.20
C VAL A 644 -20.22 18.18 -19.89
N ILE A 645 -20.39 19.38 -19.34
CA ILE A 645 -19.70 19.85 -18.14
C ILE A 645 -20.72 20.24 -17.07
N PRO A 646 -20.47 20.01 -15.76
CA PRO A 646 -21.46 20.27 -14.73
C PRO A 646 -22.03 21.70 -14.71
N ASP A 647 -23.22 21.83 -14.15
CA ASP A 647 -23.94 23.11 -14.05
C ASP A 647 -23.21 24.18 -13.25
N GLY A 648 -23.30 25.43 -13.74
CA GLY A 648 -22.67 26.59 -13.13
C GLY A 648 -21.16 26.69 -13.38
N TYR A 649 -20.64 25.87 -14.28
CA TYR A 649 -19.22 25.84 -14.62
C TYR A 649 -18.80 27.03 -15.49
N PHE A 650 -19.66 27.50 -16.42
CA PHE A 650 -19.38 28.70 -17.24
C PHE A 650 -20.02 29.98 -16.70
N ASP A 651 -20.93 29.86 -15.74
CA ASP A 651 -21.61 31.01 -15.16
C ASP A 651 -20.73 31.84 -14.22
N TRP A 652 -20.13 32.87 -14.80
CA TRP A 652 -19.46 33.98 -14.12
C TRP A 652 -20.30 35.26 -14.13
N LYS A 653 -21.63 35.16 -14.13
CA LYS A 653 -22.54 36.33 -14.03
C LYS A 653 -23.85 36.04 -13.27
N SER A 654 -23.78 36.10 -11.95
CA SER A 654 -24.64 37.00 -11.16
C SER A 654 -24.02 37.27 -9.80
N LYS A 655 -23.32 38.39 -9.70
CA LYS A 655 -23.07 39.06 -8.42
C LYS A 655 -24.43 39.48 -7.85
N HIS A 656 -24.81 38.95 -6.68
CA HIS A 656 -25.14 39.70 -5.47
C HIS A 656 -25.44 38.74 -4.33
#